data_AF-A0A6P0YRI0-F1
#
_entry.id   AF-A0A6P0YRI0-F1
#
_cell.length_a   1.000
_cell.length_b   1.000
_cell.length_c   1.000
_cell.angle_alpha   90.00
_cell.angle_beta   90.00
_cell.angle_gamma   90.00
#
_symmetry.space_group_name_H-M   'P 1'
#
loop_
_entity.id
_entity.type
_entity.pdbx_description
1 polymer ?
#
loop_
_entity_poly.entity_id
_entity_poly.type
_entity_poly.pdbx_seq_one_letter_code
_entity_poly.pdbx_strand_id
1 'polypeptide(L)'
;LQHLRTDGLTLRGVIHGAGVLRDSLLQNQSWEQFASVLQPKVQGAWHLHHLTQSFNQAPNQAPNQSLNQPSDLEFFVLFSSVASLLGSPGQGNYAAANAFMDTLAQYRRSQGLPALSINWGPWANGGMAIAAGDTLQQRLVRSGFDLIDPNQGLEWLSRLLFPSDLSKTDLSETDSNTIPIPTQIPAQIGAMRIRWDDIRKRLTPAQQAFLSPVLEQLQETEDQGQTIIEDREQAATATLQPQIATRPSPMNQVLAAVESDRPTLFTTYLQQQIGQVLQLQPEQLSVTRNLMEVGMDSLMVMEAINQLRQDFDIMLYPREFYEHPTLSTLADYLAQEFTRLHPTPNLELNVSSAETPHGQNVSIPPSFHPSTSPHSPASPPSPTSPLILPGLHSATSEVTLHQGDRLPPAIFILSSPRSGSTLLRVMLAGHSKLFAAPELHLLPFNRMAERQQQLGDSHLSEGLERSLMDLNQWDRDTSSAQVQDWLNQNAPISEVYAALQATLQKAAGSGDRLLVDKSPTYAMHRPTLDRAEALFRNAKYIHLVRHPYSVMESFVRMRMDKLLGIPTSHPYQLAEQIWRQSNQNILDFAATIDGDRYHLIQYEDLVRDPSATLSHLCQFLCIDLEPSLLNPYEGDRMTDGVHDTSLSLGDPNFLLHQRIDPSLAEAWKTIALPQPLAEKTEAIAHTLNYTLLGQADGRSPRVTKGGRQTTEAPLRSSQSGNQSVQNLKSSSAAAELTLTLNGLTHSICTWGDDSAPPIVCIHGILDQGLIWEPVAQVLAQQGYRVIAPDLRGHGRSSHVGPGGSYHLLDFLSDIDAIINHLYPPTPHSPTQNPNSKISSGVEQSVEQGNAPESIYALIGHSMGSIIAALYASSRPERVRSLTLVETILPAEKRAQVTDQLTALLNTQSPIPDHPIFPDVATAARRLRQGTPSLSEDFSLKLAERICTELDTAHSETTTTDPNPKGVKWAWDEKLRNRTGIGFSRMPFGRGDYLQLLSQLSMPMTVLYGDRSTFNRPEDLAAQAEALSDSNRITLPGGHNLHLDAATEVARVIVDAIANAQ
;
A
#
# COMPACT_ATOMS: atom_id res chain seq x y z
N LEU A 1 -34.27 34.67 -18.99
CA LEU A 1 -35.38 34.00 -19.71
C LEU A 1 -36.54 34.94 -20.01
N GLN A 2 -37.22 35.52 -19.02
CA GLN A 2 -38.36 36.44 -19.28
C GLN A 2 -37.99 37.62 -20.18
N HIS A 3 -36.86 38.29 -19.94
CA HIS A 3 -36.33 39.35 -20.81
C HIS A 3 -36.06 38.86 -22.25
N LEU A 4 -35.37 37.72 -22.44
CA LEU A 4 -35.17 37.15 -23.79
C LEU A 4 -36.51 36.94 -24.53
N ARG A 5 -37.56 36.52 -23.83
CA ARG A 5 -38.91 36.37 -24.41
C ARG A 5 -39.58 37.70 -24.73
N THR A 6 -39.39 38.76 -23.94
CA THR A 6 -39.91 40.11 -24.28
C THR A 6 -39.16 40.74 -25.45
N ASP A 7 -37.88 40.39 -25.60
CA ASP A 7 -36.97 40.95 -26.61
C ASP A 7 -37.02 40.17 -27.94
N GLY A 8 -37.87 39.13 -28.04
CA GLY A 8 -38.03 38.28 -29.23
C GLY A 8 -36.88 37.28 -29.47
N LEU A 9 -35.97 37.11 -28.52
CA LEU A 9 -34.79 36.25 -28.63
C LEU A 9 -35.09 34.81 -28.18
N THR A 10 -34.75 33.85 -29.03
CA THR A 10 -34.93 32.41 -28.76
C THR A 10 -33.70 31.81 -28.09
N LEU A 11 -33.88 31.08 -26.98
CA LEU A 11 -32.79 30.36 -26.32
C LEU A 11 -32.51 29.06 -27.09
N ARG A 12 -31.34 28.96 -27.72
CA ARG A 12 -30.94 27.81 -28.55
C ARG A 12 -30.04 26.80 -27.84
N GLY A 13 -29.26 27.24 -26.85
CA GLY A 13 -28.37 26.37 -26.11
C GLY A 13 -27.94 26.97 -24.77
N VAL A 14 -27.39 26.14 -23.90
CA VAL A 14 -26.80 26.54 -22.62
C VAL A 14 -25.36 26.05 -22.56
N ILE A 15 -24.45 26.92 -22.15
CA ILE A 15 -23.08 26.56 -21.75
C ILE A 15 -22.90 27.02 -20.31
N HIS A 16 -22.68 26.07 -19.40
CA HIS A 16 -22.44 26.34 -17.99
C HIS A 16 -20.94 26.30 -17.70
N GLY A 17 -20.30 27.47 -17.83
CA GLY A 17 -18.88 27.70 -17.53
C GLY A 17 -18.58 28.15 -16.10
N ALA A 18 -19.57 28.19 -15.20
CA ALA A 18 -19.38 28.77 -13.87
C ALA A 18 -18.54 27.87 -12.95
N GLY A 19 -17.70 28.48 -12.13
CA GLY A 19 -16.88 27.78 -11.15
C GLY A 19 -15.98 28.74 -10.37
N VAL A 20 -15.58 28.30 -9.18
CA VAL A 20 -14.53 28.92 -8.37
C VAL A 20 -13.67 27.80 -7.77
N LEU A 21 -12.44 28.12 -7.36
CA LEU A 21 -11.55 27.24 -6.61
C LEU A 21 -11.45 27.68 -5.15
N ARG A 22 -11.36 26.71 -4.24
CA ARG A 22 -11.05 26.87 -2.81
C ARG A 22 -10.28 25.64 -2.37
N ASP A 23 -9.10 25.50 -2.94
CA ASP A 23 -8.30 24.29 -2.81
C ASP A 23 -7.69 24.26 -1.40
N SER A 24 -7.88 23.14 -0.73
CA SER A 24 -7.37 22.89 0.63
C SER A 24 -7.38 21.38 0.87
N LEU A 25 -6.38 20.87 1.60
CA LEU A 25 -6.37 19.48 2.06
C LEU A 25 -7.67 19.19 2.81
N LEU A 26 -8.20 17.97 2.69
CA LEU A 26 -9.55 17.64 3.20
C LEU A 26 -9.71 17.93 4.71
N GLN A 27 -8.62 17.80 5.48
CA GLN A 27 -8.55 18.14 6.92
C GLN A 27 -8.68 19.64 7.21
N ASN A 28 -8.26 20.50 6.27
CA ASN A 28 -8.23 21.97 6.36
C ASN A 28 -9.34 22.62 5.51
N GLN A 29 -10.30 21.83 5.01
CA GLN A 29 -11.36 22.28 4.12
C GLN A 29 -12.60 22.65 4.95
N SER A 30 -12.96 23.94 4.98
CA SER A 30 -14.15 24.39 5.72
C SER A 30 -15.44 24.13 4.94
N TRP A 31 -16.57 23.98 5.64
CA TRP A 31 -17.88 23.86 4.99
C TRP A 31 -18.25 25.08 4.15
N GLU A 32 -17.77 26.28 4.53
CA GLU A 32 -17.96 27.51 3.76
C GLU A 32 -17.18 27.47 2.44
N GLN A 33 -15.91 27.07 2.49
CA GLN A 33 -15.07 26.88 1.30
C GLN A 33 -15.67 25.81 0.37
N PHE A 34 -16.08 24.67 0.94
CA PHE A 34 -16.76 23.58 0.23
C PHE A 34 -18.06 24.08 -0.44
N ALA A 35 -18.94 24.74 0.31
CA ALA A 35 -20.20 25.27 -0.20
C ALA A 35 -19.98 26.33 -1.30
N SER A 36 -18.97 27.20 -1.18
CA SER A 36 -18.68 28.24 -2.17
C SER A 36 -18.25 27.67 -3.54
N VAL A 37 -17.61 26.50 -3.56
CA VAL A 37 -17.24 25.78 -4.80
C VAL A 37 -18.42 25.01 -5.38
N LEU A 38 -19.26 24.41 -4.51
CA LEU A 38 -20.46 23.71 -4.92
C LEU A 38 -21.55 24.66 -5.46
N GLN A 39 -21.75 25.84 -4.88
CA GLN A 39 -22.82 26.76 -5.30
C GLN A 39 -22.85 27.04 -6.82
N PRO A 40 -21.78 27.53 -7.48
CA PRO A 40 -21.83 27.84 -8.90
C PRO A 40 -22.06 26.61 -9.78
N LYS A 41 -21.39 25.48 -9.49
CA LYS A 41 -21.42 24.26 -10.32
C LYS A 41 -22.62 23.35 -10.06
N VAL A 42 -23.00 23.15 -8.80
CA VAL A 42 -24.11 22.28 -8.39
C VAL A 42 -25.42 23.05 -8.47
N GLN A 43 -25.60 24.10 -7.65
CA GLN A 43 -26.86 24.83 -7.62
C GLN A 43 -27.10 25.60 -8.92
N GLY A 44 -26.06 26.20 -9.49
CA GLY A 44 -26.16 26.88 -10.79
C GLY A 44 -26.57 25.95 -11.94
N ALA A 45 -25.94 24.78 -12.08
CA ALA A 45 -26.34 23.82 -13.11
C ALA A 45 -27.73 23.21 -12.86
N TRP A 46 -28.09 22.97 -11.59
CA TRP A 46 -29.42 22.46 -11.21
C TRP A 46 -30.53 23.47 -11.51
N HIS A 47 -30.32 24.76 -11.21
CA HIS A 47 -31.24 25.83 -11.60
C HIS A 47 -31.37 25.93 -13.13
N LEU A 48 -30.27 25.85 -13.88
CA LEU A 48 -30.31 25.83 -15.34
C LEU A 48 -31.05 24.60 -15.88
N HIS A 49 -30.92 23.43 -15.24
CA HIS A 49 -31.70 22.25 -15.59
C HIS A 49 -33.21 22.49 -15.42
N HIS A 50 -33.67 22.87 -14.22
CA HIS A 50 -35.09 23.12 -13.98
C HIS A 50 -35.67 24.21 -14.89
N LEU A 51 -34.94 25.31 -15.10
CA LEU A 51 -35.38 26.41 -15.96
C LEU A 51 -35.42 26.07 -17.46
N THR A 52 -34.77 24.98 -17.88
CA THR A 52 -34.77 24.50 -19.28
C THR A 52 -35.51 23.17 -19.49
N GLN A 53 -36.01 22.54 -18.43
CA GLN A 53 -36.57 21.19 -18.47
C GLN A 53 -37.77 21.07 -19.42
N SER A 54 -38.57 22.13 -19.56
CA SER A 54 -39.77 22.19 -20.40
C SER A 54 -39.53 22.60 -21.86
N PHE A 55 -38.28 22.86 -22.27
CA PHE A 55 -37.98 23.33 -23.64
C PHE A 55 -38.03 22.21 -24.70
N ASN A 56 -37.77 20.96 -24.31
CA ASN A 56 -37.77 19.78 -25.19
C ASN A 56 -38.82 18.72 -24.78
N GLN A 57 -39.82 19.08 -23.97
CA GLN A 57 -40.90 18.15 -23.59
C GLN A 57 -41.95 18.09 -24.70
N ALA A 58 -42.24 16.88 -25.19
CA ALA A 58 -43.27 16.67 -26.20
C ALA A 58 -44.64 17.20 -25.71
N PRO A 59 -45.42 17.89 -26.55
CA PRO A 59 -46.66 18.54 -26.12
C PRO A 59 -47.76 17.51 -25.85
N ASN A 60 -47.92 17.13 -24.58
CA ASN A 60 -49.15 16.49 -24.12
C ASN A 60 -50.34 17.45 -24.28
N GLN A 61 -51.43 16.93 -24.82
CA GLN A 61 -52.50 17.70 -25.44
C GLN A 61 -53.27 18.59 -24.45
N ALA A 62 -53.32 19.90 -24.73
CA ALA A 62 -54.33 20.82 -24.20
C ALA A 62 -54.77 21.79 -25.31
N PRO A 63 -55.97 21.64 -25.90
CA PRO A 63 -56.41 22.44 -27.04
C PRO A 63 -57.01 23.77 -26.57
N ASN A 64 -56.16 24.75 -26.24
CA ASN A 64 -56.37 26.20 -26.41
C ASN A 64 -55.35 27.02 -25.60
N GLN A 65 -54.15 27.24 -26.15
CA GLN A 65 -53.45 28.52 -25.96
C GLN A 65 -52.48 28.78 -27.13
N SER A 66 -52.44 30.05 -27.56
CA SER A 66 -51.89 30.45 -28.85
C SER A 66 -50.36 30.60 -28.81
N LEU A 67 -49.68 29.88 -29.70
CA LEU A 67 -48.48 30.28 -30.44
C LEU A 67 -47.44 31.13 -29.67
N ASN A 68 -46.44 30.46 -29.10
CA ASN A 68 -45.02 30.73 -29.44
C ASN A 68 -44.11 29.60 -28.93
N GLN A 69 -44.06 28.54 -29.75
CA GLN A 69 -43.04 27.47 -29.88
C GLN A 69 -42.27 26.99 -28.63
N PRO A 70 -42.33 25.69 -28.26
CA PRO A 70 -41.19 25.09 -27.57
C PRO A 70 -39.98 25.18 -28.51
N SER A 71 -38.98 25.95 -28.10
CA SER A 71 -37.70 25.97 -28.79
C SER A 71 -36.90 24.82 -28.22
N ASP A 72 -36.81 23.73 -28.98
CA ASP A 72 -35.91 22.63 -28.63
C ASP A 72 -34.51 23.21 -28.37
N LEU A 73 -34.00 22.98 -27.16
CA LEU A 73 -32.62 23.31 -26.86
C LEU A 73 -31.74 22.36 -27.69
N GLU A 74 -30.74 22.91 -28.37
CA GLU A 74 -29.86 22.14 -29.26
C GLU A 74 -28.68 21.54 -28.49
N PHE A 75 -28.19 22.25 -27.46
CA PHE A 75 -27.12 21.79 -26.60
C PHE A 75 -27.24 22.32 -25.16
N PHE A 76 -26.74 21.53 -24.21
CA PHE A 76 -26.60 21.91 -22.80
C PHE A 76 -25.24 21.41 -22.31
N VAL A 77 -24.21 22.25 -22.42
CA VAL A 77 -22.82 21.86 -22.11
C VAL A 77 -22.48 22.25 -20.68
N LEU A 78 -21.92 21.31 -19.92
CA LEU A 78 -21.40 21.52 -18.57
C LEU A 78 -19.87 21.48 -18.63
N PHE A 79 -19.21 22.57 -18.21
CA PHE A 79 -17.74 22.65 -18.16
C PHE A 79 -17.26 22.04 -16.85
N SER A 80 -17.13 20.71 -16.88
CA SER A 80 -16.58 19.90 -15.82
C SER A 80 -15.04 19.89 -15.89
N SER A 81 -14.39 19.05 -15.09
CA SER A 81 -12.92 18.94 -15.02
C SER A 81 -12.49 17.48 -14.93
N VAL A 82 -11.29 17.16 -15.42
CA VAL A 82 -10.66 15.84 -15.19
C VAL A 82 -10.46 15.51 -13.70
N ALA A 83 -10.49 16.51 -12.82
CA ALA A 83 -10.41 16.32 -11.37
C ALA A 83 -11.56 15.47 -10.79
N SER A 84 -12.73 15.37 -11.45
CA SER A 84 -13.80 14.43 -11.02
C SER A 84 -13.57 12.98 -11.47
N LEU A 85 -12.68 12.76 -12.46
CA LEU A 85 -12.34 11.43 -12.98
C LEU A 85 -11.09 10.85 -12.31
N LEU A 86 -10.03 11.65 -12.21
CA LEU A 86 -8.71 11.21 -11.73
C LEU A 86 -8.42 11.63 -10.28
N GLY A 87 -9.25 12.52 -9.71
CA GLY A 87 -8.92 13.25 -8.50
C GLY A 87 -7.86 14.33 -8.73
N SER A 88 -7.66 15.19 -7.73
CA SER A 88 -6.57 16.16 -7.69
C SER A 88 -6.30 16.55 -6.22
N PRO A 89 -5.06 16.47 -5.72
CA PRO A 89 -4.74 16.79 -4.33
C PRO A 89 -5.20 18.20 -3.93
N GLY A 90 -5.86 18.32 -2.77
CA GLY A 90 -6.44 19.59 -2.29
C GLY A 90 -7.74 20.02 -2.97
N GLN A 91 -8.20 19.35 -4.03
CA GLN A 91 -9.37 19.77 -4.81
C GLN A 91 -10.63 18.93 -4.52
N GLY A 92 -10.79 18.39 -3.30
CA GLY A 92 -11.90 17.48 -2.96
C GLY A 92 -13.29 18.10 -3.13
N ASN A 93 -13.45 19.37 -2.79
CA ASN A 93 -14.68 20.14 -3.03
C ASN A 93 -14.96 20.36 -4.53
N TYR A 94 -13.93 20.66 -5.31
CA TYR A 94 -14.02 20.90 -6.74
C TYR A 94 -14.28 19.60 -7.52
N ALA A 95 -13.63 18.49 -7.16
CA ALA A 95 -13.89 17.18 -7.72
C ALA A 95 -15.37 16.77 -7.50
N ALA A 96 -15.88 16.93 -6.28
CA ALA A 96 -17.30 16.66 -5.96
C ALA A 96 -18.27 17.54 -6.76
N ALA A 97 -17.97 18.85 -6.87
CA ALA A 97 -18.79 19.80 -7.63
C ALA A 97 -18.85 19.49 -9.14
N ASN A 98 -17.74 18.98 -9.71
CA ASN A 98 -17.67 18.56 -11.11
C ASN A 98 -18.34 17.18 -11.34
N ALA A 99 -18.15 16.22 -10.43
CA ALA A 99 -18.82 14.91 -10.48
C ALA A 99 -20.36 15.02 -10.45
N PHE A 100 -20.91 16.00 -9.73
CA PHE A 100 -22.34 16.31 -9.79
C PHE A 100 -22.78 16.73 -11.20
N MET A 101 -22.00 17.58 -11.90
CA MET A 101 -22.32 18.01 -13.26
C MET A 101 -22.21 16.87 -14.26
N ASP A 102 -21.22 16.00 -14.11
CA ASP A 102 -21.07 14.77 -14.90
C ASP A 102 -22.33 13.89 -14.78
N THR A 103 -22.79 13.67 -13.55
CA THR A 103 -24.02 12.93 -13.26
C THR A 103 -25.28 13.65 -13.78
N LEU A 104 -25.33 14.98 -13.68
CA LEU A 104 -26.44 15.80 -14.19
C LEU A 104 -26.57 15.70 -15.72
N ALA A 105 -25.45 15.57 -16.44
CA ALA A 105 -25.50 15.36 -17.89
C ALA A 105 -26.11 13.99 -18.24
N GLN A 106 -25.72 12.93 -17.52
CA GLN A 106 -26.30 11.59 -17.67
C GLN A 106 -27.81 11.60 -17.33
N TYR A 107 -28.19 12.22 -16.21
CA TYR A 107 -29.59 12.37 -15.79
C TYR A 107 -30.43 13.12 -16.82
N ARG A 108 -29.96 14.25 -17.35
CA ARG A 108 -30.66 14.98 -18.42
C ARG A 108 -30.87 14.12 -19.67
N ARG A 109 -29.85 13.36 -20.10
CA ARG A 109 -29.99 12.45 -21.24
C ARG A 109 -30.98 11.31 -20.99
N SER A 110 -31.08 10.79 -19.76
CA SER A 110 -32.10 9.80 -19.41
C SER A 110 -33.53 10.32 -19.56
N GLN A 111 -33.73 11.64 -19.51
CA GLN A 111 -35.00 12.33 -19.77
C GLN A 111 -35.20 12.71 -21.26
N GLY A 112 -34.32 12.28 -22.16
CA GLY A 112 -34.33 12.68 -23.57
C GLY A 112 -33.91 14.14 -23.81
N LEU A 113 -33.43 14.85 -22.78
CA LEU A 113 -32.97 16.23 -22.89
C LEU A 113 -31.52 16.28 -23.38
N PRO A 114 -31.12 17.29 -24.17
CA PRO A 114 -29.72 17.50 -24.52
C PRO A 114 -28.89 17.73 -23.25
N ALA A 115 -27.72 17.10 -23.21
CA ALA A 115 -26.64 17.39 -22.28
C ALA A 115 -25.30 16.83 -22.75
N LEU A 116 -24.21 17.51 -22.38
CA LEU A 116 -22.83 17.05 -22.53
C LEU A 116 -22.00 17.60 -21.37
N SER A 117 -21.41 16.75 -20.55
CA SER A 117 -20.34 17.15 -19.64
C SER A 117 -18.98 16.99 -20.33
N ILE A 118 -18.14 18.02 -20.28
CA ILE A 118 -16.77 17.96 -20.78
C ILE A 118 -15.84 18.08 -19.57
N ASN A 119 -15.13 17.01 -19.24
CA ASN A 119 -14.12 16.99 -18.19
C ASN A 119 -12.83 17.59 -18.75
N TRP A 120 -12.69 18.91 -18.64
CA TRP A 120 -11.53 19.63 -19.15
C TRP A 120 -10.27 19.37 -18.32
N GLY A 121 -9.16 19.13 -19.01
CA GLY A 121 -7.80 19.23 -18.49
C GLY A 121 -7.39 20.70 -18.25
N PRO A 122 -6.14 20.96 -17.83
CA PRO A 122 -5.64 22.31 -17.62
C PRO A 122 -5.53 23.09 -18.94
N TRP A 123 -5.93 24.36 -18.92
CA TRP A 123 -5.84 25.27 -20.07
C TRP A 123 -4.53 26.10 -20.01
N ALA A 124 -3.96 26.39 -21.17
CA ALA A 124 -2.84 27.32 -21.33
C ALA A 124 -3.33 28.77 -21.47
N ASN A 125 -2.49 29.73 -21.10
CA ASN A 125 -2.68 31.18 -21.35
C ASN A 125 -4.01 31.80 -20.83
N GLY A 126 -4.81 31.05 -20.06
CA GLY A 126 -5.98 31.52 -19.33
C GLY A 126 -6.64 30.41 -18.49
N GLY A 127 -7.68 30.75 -17.73
CA GLY A 127 -8.53 29.79 -17.01
C GLY A 127 -8.17 29.57 -15.53
N MET A 128 -8.99 28.77 -14.83
CA MET A 128 -8.88 28.57 -13.38
C MET A 128 -7.58 27.88 -12.93
N ALA A 129 -6.91 27.12 -13.81
CA ALA A 129 -5.62 26.51 -13.50
C ALA A 129 -4.49 27.53 -13.30
N ILE A 130 -4.53 28.68 -14.00
CA ILE A 130 -3.55 29.77 -13.85
C ILE A 130 -3.88 30.62 -12.61
N ALA A 131 -5.17 30.77 -12.27
CA ALA A 131 -5.59 31.39 -11.02
C ALA A 131 -5.15 30.61 -9.76
N ALA A 132 -4.75 29.34 -9.91
CA ALA A 132 -4.14 28.51 -8.87
C ALA A 132 -2.59 28.56 -8.87
N GLY A 133 -1.98 29.40 -9.72
CA GLY A 133 -0.55 29.69 -9.74
C GLY A 133 0.32 28.73 -10.56
N ASP A 134 1.51 29.22 -10.95
CA ASP A 134 2.50 28.51 -11.78
C ASP A 134 2.86 27.11 -11.25
N THR A 135 2.81 26.92 -9.92
CA THR A 135 3.13 25.67 -9.24
C THR A 135 2.18 24.52 -9.61
N LEU A 136 0.87 24.77 -9.74
CA LEU A 136 -0.09 23.73 -10.14
C LEU A 136 0.13 23.32 -11.60
N GLN A 137 0.40 24.30 -12.46
CA GLN A 137 0.73 24.09 -13.87
C GLN A 137 1.98 23.21 -14.02
N GLN A 138 3.05 23.50 -13.27
CA GLN A 138 4.27 22.68 -13.26
C GLN A 138 4.04 21.28 -12.68
N ARG A 139 3.21 21.11 -11.65
CA ARG A 139 2.86 19.78 -11.11
C ARG A 139 2.08 18.92 -12.11
N LEU A 140 1.14 19.50 -12.87
CA LEU A 140 0.37 18.79 -13.89
C LEU A 140 1.28 18.37 -15.07
N VAL A 141 2.15 19.27 -15.54
CA VAL A 141 3.20 18.95 -16.52
C VAL A 141 4.14 17.87 -15.99
N ARG A 142 4.64 17.99 -14.76
CA ARG A 142 5.42 16.96 -14.05
C ARG A 142 4.63 15.69 -13.73
N SER A 143 3.34 15.57 -14.09
CA SER A 143 2.51 14.36 -13.94
C SER A 143 2.18 13.66 -15.27
N GLY A 144 2.66 14.19 -16.40
CA GLY A 144 2.39 13.64 -17.74
C GLY A 144 1.18 14.27 -18.45
N PHE A 145 0.60 15.34 -17.91
CA PHE A 145 -0.48 16.10 -18.55
C PHE A 145 0.07 17.34 -19.25
N ASP A 146 -0.45 17.63 -20.44
CA ASP A 146 -0.14 18.84 -21.19
C ASP A 146 -1.27 19.87 -21.09
N LEU A 147 -0.94 21.13 -21.36
CA LEU A 147 -1.89 22.24 -21.33
C LEU A 147 -2.64 22.36 -22.66
N ILE A 148 -3.94 22.57 -22.58
CA ILE A 148 -4.84 22.77 -23.73
C ILE A 148 -4.75 24.24 -24.16
N ASP A 149 -4.29 24.52 -25.39
CA ASP A 149 -4.34 25.88 -25.93
C ASP A 149 -5.80 26.32 -26.11
N PRO A 150 -6.19 27.59 -25.83
CA PRO A 150 -7.57 28.03 -25.96
C PRO A 150 -8.17 27.85 -27.37
N ASN A 151 -7.38 27.96 -28.44
CA ASN A 151 -7.86 27.74 -29.80
C ASN A 151 -8.16 26.25 -30.03
N GLN A 152 -7.28 25.38 -29.54
CA GLN A 152 -7.46 23.92 -29.59
C GLN A 152 -8.66 23.47 -28.73
N GLY A 153 -8.86 24.06 -27.55
CA GLY A 153 -10.04 23.83 -26.71
C GLY A 153 -11.34 24.27 -27.39
N LEU A 154 -11.34 25.40 -28.10
CA LEU A 154 -12.47 25.85 -28.91
C LEU A 154 -12.74 24.94 -30.11
N GLU A 155 -11.69 24.43 -30.76
CA GLU A 155 -11.81 23.44 -31.83
C GLU A 155 -12.48 22.15 -31.34
N TRP A 156 -12.00 21.60 -30.21
CA TRP A 156 -12.59 20.41 -29.58
C TRP A 156 -14.05 20.64 -29.18
N LEU A 157 -14.38 21.81 -28.63
CA LEU A 157 -15.76 22.17 -28.31
C LEU A 157 -16.65 22.28 -29.56
N SER A 158 -16.15 22.87 -30.64
CA SER A 158 -16.87 22.97 -31.92
C SER A 158 -17.16 21.59 -32.50
N ARG A 159 -16.14 20.72 -32.54
CA ARG A 159 -16.24 19.31 -32.95
C ARG A 159 -17.27 18.52 -32.13
N LEU A 160 -17.37 18.78 -30.83
CA LEU A 160 -18.33 18.12 -29.92
C LEU A 160 -19.76 18.69 -30.01
N LEU A 161 -19.93 19.92 -30.47
CA LEU A 161 -21.24 20.55 -30.67
C LEU A 161 -21.84 20.26 -32.05
N PHE A 162 -21.01 20.13 -33.09
CA PHE A 162 -21.45 20.02 -34.49
C PHE A 162 -20.82 18.81 -35.21
N PRO A 163 -20.97 17.57 -34.71
CA PRO A 163 -20.33 16.39 -35.30
C PRO A 163 -20.76 16.10 -36.76
N SER A 164 -21.91 16.61 -37.20
CA SER A 164 -22.45 16.38 -38.55
C SER A 164 -21.83 17.23 -39.65
N ASP A 165 -21.29 18.41 -39.37
CA ASP A 165 -20.74 19.31 -40.41
C ASP A 165 -19.34 18.89 -40.90
N LEU A 166 -18.64 18.03 -40.16
CA LEU A 166 -17.35 17.45 -40.54
C LEU A 166 -17.48 16.42 -41.68
N SER A 167 -18.69 15.96 -42.01
CA SER A 167 -18.94 15.05 -43.13
C SER A 167 -18.83 15.70 -44.53
N LYS A 168 -18.61 17.01 -44.59
CA LYS A 168 -18.52 17.81 -45.84
C LYS A 168 -17.16 18.47 -46.06
N THR A 169 -16.23 18.34 -45.12
CA THR A 169 -14.85 18.80 -45.33
C THR A 169 -14.12 17.74 -46.14
N ASP A 170 -13.54 18.14 -47.27
CA ASP A 170 -12.88 17.21 -48.20
C ASP A 170 -11.68 16.56 -47.49
N LEU A 171 -11.73 15.23 -47.30
CA LEU A 171 -10.72 14.46 -46.54
C LEU A 171 -9.36 14.38 -47.27
N SER A 172 -9.20 15.10 -48.38
CA SER A 172 -7.94 15.26 -49.11
C SER A 172 -7.01 16.34 -48.56
N GLU A 173 -7.46 17.25 -47.68
CA GLU A 173 -6.62 18.35 -47.13
C GLU A 173 -6.68 18.52 -45.59
N THR A 174 -7.14 17.53 -44.83
CA THR A 174 -7.18 17.61 -43.35
C THR A 174 -5.88 17.10 -42.71
N ASP A 175 -5.20 17.95 -41.91
CA ASP A 175 -4.00 17.62 -41.12
C ASP A 175 -4.19 16.34 -40.26
N SER A 176 -3.11 15.56 -40.08
CA SER A 176 -3.06 14.30 -39.33
C SER A 176 -3.36 14.42 -37.82
N ASN A 177 -3.51 15.63 -37.28
CA ASN A 177 -3.94 15.90 -35.90
C ASN A 177 -5.45 15.69 -35.64
N THR A 178 -6.19 15.09 -36.58
CA THR A 178 -7.64 14.98 -36.51
C THR A 178 -8.09 13.85 -35.59
N ILE A 179 -8.34 14.18 -34.31
CA ILE A 179 -8.89 13.25 -33.30
C ILE A 179 -10.17 12.57 -33.83
N PRO A 180 -10.27 11.22 -33.83
CA PRO A 180 -11.47 10.51 -34.25
C PRO A 180 -12.61 10.74 -33.25
N ILE A 181 -13.71 11.33 -33.72
CA ILE A 181 -14.90 11.59 -32.91
C ILE A 181 -15.85 10.38 -33.01
N PRO A 182 -16.35 9.82 -31.89
CA PRO A 182 -17.36 8.77 -31.93
C PRO A 182 -18.62 9.21 -32.70
N THR A 183 -19.18 8.31 -33.52
CA THR A 183 -20.45 8.55 -34.26
C THR A 183 -21.65 8.82 -33.35
N GLN A 184 -21.54 8.50 -32.06
CA GLN A 184 -22.48 8.89 -31.01
C GLN A 184 -21.69 9.46 -29.83
N ILE A 185 -21.74 10.79 -29.63
CA ILE A 185 -21.04 11.46 -28.54
C ILE A 185 -21.64 11.03 -27.18
N PRO A 186 -20.85 10.56 -26.20
CA PRO A 186 -21.35 10.14 -24.88
C PRO A 186 -21.87 11.33 -24.04
N ALA A 187 -22.57 11.05 -22.93
CA ALA A 187 -23.09 12.09 -22.02
C ALA A 187 -22.00 12.89 -21.31
N GLN A 188 -20.81 12.30 -21.23
CA GLN A 188 -19.63 12.80 -20.55
C GLN A 188 -18.40 12.44 -21.39
N ILE A 189 -17.46 13.38 -21.56
CA ILE A 189 -16.20 13.13 -22.28
C ILE A 189 -15.01 13.78 -21.59
N GLY A 190 -13.90 13.04 -21.48
CA GLY A 190 -12.61 13.56 -21.04
C GLY A 190 -11.89 14.32 -22.15
N ALA A 191 -11.48 15.55 -21.88
CA ALA A 191 -10.77 16.40 -22.83
C ALA A 191 -9.44 16.87 -22.20
N MET A 192 -8.37 16.11 -22.41
CA MET A 192 -7.04 16.40 -21.86
C MET A 192 -5.93 15.98 -22.83
N ARG A 193 -4.78 16.66 -22.75
CA ARG A 193 -3.56 16.23 -23.42
C ARG A 193 -2.72 15.37 -22.47
N ILE A 194 -2.21 14.26 -22.97
CA ILE A 194 -1.40 13.30 -22.21
C ILE A 194 -0.09 13.11 -22.98
N ARG A 195 1.05 13.18 -22.28
CA ARG A 195 2.35 12.79 -22.83
C ARG A 195 2.60 11.33 -22.45
N TRP A 196 2.18 10.40 -23.31
CA TRP A 196 2.17 8.97 -23.02
C TRP A 196 3.55 8.42 -22.68
N ASP A 197 4.62 8.92 -23.29
CA ASP A 197 6.01 8.61 -22.94
C ASP A 197 6.35 8.90 -21.47
N ASP A 198 5.92 10.05 -20.95
CA ASP A 198 6.23 10.45 -19.57
C ASP A 198 5.42 9.66 -18.55
N ILE A 199 4.23 9.17 -18.93
CA ILE A 199 3.45 8.22 -18.13
C ILE A 199 4.07 6.82 -18.21
N ARG A 200 4.45 6.35 -19.41
CA ARG A 200 5.07 5.03 -19.64
C ARG A 200 6.34 4.86 -18.82
N LYS A 201 7.22 5.88 -18.77
CA LYS A 201 8.44 5.91 -17.93
C LYS A 201 8.18 5.73 -16.42
N ARG A 202 6.94 5.94 -15.94
CA ARG A 202 6.54 5.82 -14.53
C ARG A 202 5.82 4.53 -14.20
N LEU A 203 5.20 3.91 -15.20
CA LEU A 203 4.52 2.63 -15.05
C LEU A 203 5.56 1.51 -14.86
N THR A 204 5.32 0.63 -13.89
CA THR A 204 6.16 -0.56 -13.71
C THR A 204 6.10 -1.47 -14.95
N PRO A 205 7.10 -2.33 -15.21
CA PRO A 205 7.07 -3.24 -16.36
C PRO A 205 5.81 -4.13 -16.42
N ALA A 206 5.27 -4.53 -15.27
CA ALA A 206 4.01 -5.27 -15.20
C ALA A 206 2.78 -4.43 -15.60
N GLN A 207 2.74 -3.15 -15.20
CA GLN A 207 1.69 -2.22 -15.64
C GLN A 207 1.83 -1.85 -17.11
N GLN A 208 3.05 -1.68 -17.63
CA GLN A 208 3.30 -1.48 -19.05
C GLN A 208 2.86 -2.71 -19.87
N ALA A 209 3.14 -3.92 -19.41
CA ALA A 209 2.69 -5.15 -20.07
C ALA A 209 1.16 -5.31 -20.01
N PHE A 210 0.51 -5.00 -18.88
CA PHE A 210 -0.94 -5.00 -18.75
C PHE A 210 -1.62 -3.98 -19.67
N LEU A 211 -1.02 -2.80 -19.83
CA LEU A 211 -1.51 -1.73 -20.69
C LEU A 211 -0.97 -1.82 -22.13
N SER A 212 -0.11 -2.78 -22.47
CA SER A 212 0.54 -2.86 -23.79
C SER A 212 -0.45 -2.83 -24.96
N PRO A 213 -1.57 -3.58 -24.93
CA PRO A 213 -2.56 -3.52 -26.02
C PRO A 213 -3.21 -2.14 -26.22
N VAL A 214 -3.30 -1.34 -25.14
CA VAL A 214 -3.84 0.03 -25.18
C VAL A 214 -2.74 1.02 -25.59
N LEU A 215 -1.53 0.86 -25.10
CA LEU A 215 -0.39 1.71 -25.43
C LEU A 215 0.06 1.53 -26.89
N GLU A 216 0.03 0.31 -27.42
CA GLU A 216 0.30 0.01 -28.84
C GLU A 216 -0.75 0.64 -29.76
N GLN A 217 -2.04 0.53 -29.42
CA GLN A 217 -3.12 1.21 -30.14
C GLN A 217 -3.01 2.75 -30.11
N LEU A 218 -2.42 3.32 -29.06
CA LEU A 218 -2.18 4.76 -28.97
C LEU A 218 -0.94 5.19 -29.78
N GLN A 219 0.13 4.38 -29.78
CA GLN A 219 1.36 4.65 -30.54
C GLN A 219 1.15 4.62 -32.06
N GLU A 220 0.30 3.73 -32.58
CA GLU A 220 -0.04 3.71 -34.03
C GLU A 220 -0.64 5.04 -34.52
N THR A 221 -1.24 5.84 -33.63
CA THR A 221 -1.73 7.20 -33.91
C THR A 221 -0.66 8.30 -33.80
N GLU A 222 0.40 8.11 -32.99
CA GLU A 222 1.44 9.13 -32.77
C GLU A 222 2.53 9.09 -33.86
N ASP A 223 2.99 7.90 -34.27
CA ASP A 223 4.01 7.72 -35.33
C ASP A 223 3.59 8.33 -36.68
N GLN A 224 2.29 8.37 -36.99
CA GLN A 224 1.77 9.00 -38.21
C GLN A 224 1.75 10.54 -38.16
N GLY A 225 1.82 11.14 -36.97
CA GLY A 225 1.88 12.59 -36.79
C GLY A 225 3.32 13.14 -36.70
N GLN A 226 4.23 12.36 -36.13
CA GLN A 226 5.55 12.86 -35.70
C GLN A 226 6.46 13.28 -36.86
N THR A 227 6.41 12.55 -37.99
CA THR A 227 7.22 12.81 -39.20
C THR A 227 6.94 14.15 -39.90
N ILE A 228 5.87 14.88 -39.52
CA ILE A 228 5.48 16.16 -40.15
C ILE A 228 5.76 17.36 -39.23
N ILE A 229 5.95 17.13 -37.93
CA ILE A 229 6.13 18.20 -36.94
C ILE A 229 7.54 18.82 -37.04
N GLU A 230 8.58 18.01 -37.28
CA GLU A 230 9.98 18.47 -37.32
C GLU A 230 10.23 19.53 -38.43
N ASP A 231 9.56 19.41 -39.58
CA ASP A 231 9.65 20.38 -40.68
C ASP A 231 8.85 21.68 -40.42
N ARG A 232 7.76 21.62 -39.64
CA ARG A 232 6.93 22.80 -39.32
C ARG A 232 7.44 23.59 -38.10
N GLU A 233 8.03 22.93 -37.09
CA GLU A 233 8.63 23.63 -35.95
C GLU A 233 9.83 24.49 -36.36
N GLN A 234 10.66 24.01 -37.30
CA GLN A 234 11.78 24.81 -37.82
C GLN A 234 11.31 26.09 -38.55
N ALA A 235 10.16 26.04 -39.23
CA ALA A 235 9.58 27.20 -39.90
C ALA A 235 8.90 28.18 -38.92
N ALA A 236 8.20 27.69 -37.90
CA ALA A 236 7.48 28.52 -36.93
C ALA A 236 8.43 29.25 -35.95
N THR A 237 9.55 28.61 -35.58
CA THR A 237 10.53 29.14 -34.62
C THR A 237 11.21 30.42 -35.10
N ALA A 238 11.18 30.72 -36.40
CA ALA A 238 11.89 31.86 -36.99
C ALA A 238 11.23 33.25 -36.80
N THR A 239 9.95 33.34 -36.39
CA THR A 239 9.17 34.60 -36.57
C THR A 239 8.40 35.12 -35.35
N LEU A 240 8.28 34.37 -34.25
CA LEU A 240 7.50 34.79 -33.07
C LEU A 240 8.22 34.58 -31.72
N GLN A 241 9.41 35.16 -31.60
CA GLN A 241 9.93 35.63 -30.32
C GLN A 241 10.12 37.15 -30.45
N PRO A 242 9.50 37.95 -29.57
CA PRO A 242 9.99 38.03 -28.20
C PRO A 242 8.91 38.12 -27.09
N GLN A 243 9.38 38.05 -25.83
CA GLN A 243 8.68 38.38 -24.56
C GLN A 243 7.94 37.27 -23.78
N ILE A 244 8.40 36.01 -23.85
CA ILE A 244 8.35 35.11 -22.68
C ILE A 244 9.78 34.78 -22.29
N ALA A 245 10.44 35.71 -21.62
CA ALA A 245 11.79 35.52 -21.09
C ALA A 245 11.72 34.66 -19.82
N THR A 246 12.10 33.39 -19.97
CA THR A 246 12.76 32.54 -18.97
C THR A 246 12.95 33.15 -17.58
N ARG A 247 12.08 32.80 -16.61
CA ARG A 247 12.52 32.72 -15.21
C ARG A 247 13.32 31.42 -15.07
N PRO A 248 14.63 31.46 -14.76
CA PRO A 248 15.38 30.23 -14.47
C PRO A 248 14.74 29.51 -13.28
N SER A 249 14.71 28.18 -13.32
CA SER A 249 14.24 27.35 -12.19
C SER A 249 15.03 27.68 -10.91
N PRO A 250 14.45 27.48 -9.70
CA PRO A 250 15.16 27.72 -8.44
C PRO A 250 16.53 27.02 -8.39
N MET A 251 16.57 25.74 -8.79
CA MET A 251 17.79 24.98 -9.08
C MET A 251 18.83 25.79 -9.89
N ASN A 252 18.47 26.26 -11.09
CA ASN A 252 19.39 26.98 -11.97
C ASN A 252 19.83 28.35 -11.40
N GLN A 253 19.03 28.98 -10.54
CA GLN A 253 19.42 30.21 -9.85
C GLN A 253 20.52 29.94 -8.81
N VAL A 254 20.39 28.88 -8.01
CA VAL A 254 21.37 28.52 -6.98
C VAL A 254 22.63 27.88 -7.59
N LEU A 255 22.51 27.12 -8.69
CA LEU A 255 23.66 26.62 -9.47
C LEU A 255 24.48 27.76 -10.10
N ALA A 256 23.83 28.80 -10.61
CA ALA A 256 24.50 29.94 -11.24
C ALA A 256 25.01 31.00 -10.23
N ALA A 257 24.58 30.92 -8.96
CA ALA A 257 25.01 31.83 -7.91
C ALA A 257 26.39 31.47 -7.35
N VAL A 258 27.14 32.51 -6.95
CA VAL A 258 28.35 32.36 -6.15
C VAL A 258 27.97 31.72 -4.81
N GLU A 259 28.84 30.85 -4.29
CA GLU A 259 28.53 30.04 -3.10
C GLU A 259 28.15 30.88 -1.86
N SER A 260 28.75 32.07 -1.71
CA SER A 260 28.42 33.06 -0.68
C SER A 260 26.96 33.54 -0.70
N ASP A 261 26.31 33.48 -1.86
CA ASP A 261 25.01 34.10 -2.09
C ASP A 261 23.87 33.06 -1.94
N ARG A 262 24.21 31.75 -1.96
CA ARG A 262 23.27 30.63 -1.87
C ARG A 262 22.39 30.67 -0.61
N PRO A 263 22.88 30.98 0.61
CA PRO A 263 22.02 31.08 1.79
C PRO A 263 20.96 32.18 1.68
N THR A 264 21.27 33.29 1.02
CA THR A 264 20.30 34.39 0.79
C THR A 264 19.19 33.95 -0.18
N LEU A 265 19.56 33.20 -1.22
CA LEU A 265 18.59 32.62 -2.17
C LEU A 265 17.70 31.57 -1.50
N PHE A 266 18.28 30.67 -0.70
CA PHE A 266 17.50 29.70 0.08
C PHE A 266 16.60 30.38 1.13
N THR A 267 17.06 31.43 1.81
CA THR A 267 16.23 32.20 2.75
C THR A 267 15.01 32.79 2.05
N THR A 268 15.22 33.40 0.87
CA THR A 268 14.16 34.00 0.06
C THR A 268 13.17 32.94 -0.44
N TYR A 269 13.66 31.79 -0.90
CA TYR A 269 12.84 30.65 -1.31
C TYR A 269 12.03 30.08 -0.12
N LEU A 270 12.67 29.87 1.03
CA LEU A 270 12.02 29.33 2.23
C LEU A 270 10.94 30.27 2.76
N GLN A 271 11.17 31.59 2.82
CA GLN A 271 10.12 32.57 3.16
C GLN A 271 8.91 32.46 2.24
N GLN A 272 9.12 32.23 0.93
CA GLN A 272 8.03 32.06 -0.02
C GLN A 272 7.29 30.73 0.15
N GLN A 273 8.00 29.60 0.31
CA GLN A 273 7.37 28.28 0.43
C GLN A 273 6.70 28.07 1.79
N ILE A 274 7.39 28.41 2.88
CA ILE A 274 6.85 28.24 4.24
C ILE A 274 5.74 29.28 4.50
N GLY A 275 5.79 30.45 3.84
CA GLY A 275 4.67 31.39 3.78
C GLY A 275 3.42 30.78 3.15
N GLN A 276 3.57 30.05 2.03
CA GLN A 276 2.45 29.33 1.40
C GLN A 276 1.89 28.22 2.31
N VAL A 277 2.76 27.43 2.95
CA VAL A 277 2.35 26.35 3.87
C VAL A 277 1.60 26.88 5.10
N LEU A 278 2.05 28.00 5.68
CA LEU A 278 1.45 28.65 6.84
C LEU A 278 0.33 29.66 6.49
N GLN A 279 0.04 29.86 5.20
CA GLN A 279 -0.90 30.87 4.69
C GLN A 279 -0.58 32.33 5.11
N LEU A 280 0.70 32.63 5.32
CA LEU A 280 1.22 33.96 5.64
C LEU A 280 1.91 34.60 4.42
N GLN A 281 1.90 35.94 4.33
CA GLN A 281 2.69 36.60 3.30
C GLN A 281 4.19 36.48 3.63
N PRO A 282 5.10 36.31 2.65
CA PRO A 282 6.52 36.08 2.90
C PRO A 282 7.18 37.16 3.77
N GLU A 283 6.73 38.41 3.65
CA GLU A 283 7.22 39.57 4.42
C GLU A 283 6.75 39.57 5.89
N GLN A 284 5.77 38.74 6.24
CA GLN A 284 5.28 38.55 7.61
C GLN A 284 6.05 37.45 8.36
N LEU A 285 6.81 36.61 7.65
CA LEU A 285 7.64 35.57 8.26
C LEU A 285 9.01 36.11 8.69
N SER A 286 9.23 36.09 10.01
CA SER A 286 10.53 36.42 10.60
C SER A 286 11.55 35.31 10.32
N VAL A 287 12.69 35.67 9.73
CA VAL A 287 13.75 34.72 9.37
C VAL A 287 14.47 34.08 10.56
N THR A 288 14.41 34.72 11.74
CA THR A 288 15.08 34.27 12.98
C THR A 288 14.14 33.66 14.02
N ARG A 289 12.83 33.59 13.74
CA ARG A 289 11.86 33.03 14.69
C ARG A 289 11.70 31.53 14.48
N ASN A 290 11.46 30.79 15.56
CA ASN A 290 11.22 29.35 15.52
C ASN A 290 9.94 29.04 14.73
N LEU A 291 10.04 28.24 13.67
CA LEU A 291 8.96 27.87 12.76
C LEU A 291 7.82 27.12 13.47
N MET A 292 8.14 26.29 14.47
CA MET A 292 7.16 25.57 15.27
C MET A 292 6.32 26.53 16.12
N GLU A 293 6.91 27.61 16.64
CA GLU A 293 6.19 28.66 17.37
C GLU A 293 5.32 29.54 16.46
N VAL A 294 5.64 29.61 15.16
CA VAL A 294 4.86 30.34 14.15
C VAL A 294 3.67 29.48 13.65
N GLY A 295 3.59 28.21 14.08
CA GLY A 295 2.45 27.32 13.83
C GLY A 295 2.72 26.20 12.83
N MET A 296 3.99 25.94 12.48
CA MET A 296 4.35 24.83 11.59
C MET A 296 4.21 23.50 12.32
N ASP A 297 3.41 22.57 11.78
CA ASP A 297 3.19 21.23 12.35
C ASP A 297 3.96 20.12 11.59
N SER A 298 3.97 18.90 12.15
CA SER A 298 4.69 17.76 11.55
C SER A 298 4.23 17.36 10.15
N LEU A 299 3.01 17.74 9.72
CA LEU A 299 2.49 17.47 8.38
C LEU A 299 2.88 18.60 7.42
N MET A 300 2.86 19.85 7.87
CA MET A 300 3.41 21.02 7.17
C MET A 300 4.91 20.89 6.89
N VAL A 301 5.67 20.34 7.84
CA VAL A 301 7.09 19.98 7.66
C VAL A 301 7.25 18.96 6.52
N MET A 302 6.37 17.95 6.40
CA MET A 302 6.43 17.00 5.28
C MET A 302 6.13 17.64 3.93
N GLU A 303 5.23 18.62 3.89
CA GLU A 303 4.91 19.35 2.65
C GLU A 303 6.11 20.21 2.19
N ALA A 304 6.73 20.96 3.10
CA ALA A 304 7.91 21.76 2.82
C ALA A 304 9.12 20.91 2.35
N ILE A 305 9.34 19.75 2.98
CA ILE A 305 10.38 18.78 2.60
C ILE A 305 10.17 18.24 1.18
N ASN A 306 8.94 17.83 0.85
CA ASN A 306 8.64 17.31 -0.48
C ASN A 306 8.82 18.38 -1.56
N GLN A 307 8.53 19.65 -1.27
CA GLN A 307 8.71 20.77 -2.20
C GLN A 307 10.21 21.10 -2.40
N LEU A 308 10.99 21.20 -1.32
CA LEU A 308 12.44 21.40 -1.37
C LEU A 308 13.16 20.30 -2.17
N ARG A 309 12.80 19.04 -1.90
CA ARG A 309 13.29 17.89 -2.64
C ARG A 309 12.90 17.94 -4.13
N GLN A 310 11.72 18.44 -4.46
CA GLN A 310 11.28 18.52 -5.86
C GLN A 310 11.99 19.62 -6.66
N ASP A 311 12.41 20.71 -6.01
CA ASP A 311 12.96 21.88 -6.70
C ASP A 311 14.49 22.00 -6.64
N PHE A 312 15.15 21.30 -5.69
CA PHE A 312 16.62 21.29 -5.53
C PHE A 312 17.25 19.90 -5.49
N ASP A 313 16.47 18.82 -5.62
CA ASP A 313 16.92 17.41 -5.49
C ASP A 313 17.61 17.06 -4.15
N ILE A 314 17.49 17.95 -3.15
CA ILE A 314 17.97 17.74 -1.78
C ILE A 314 16.97 16.84 -1.04
N MET A 315 17.39 15.64 -0.65
CA MET A 315 16.58 14.75 0.19
C MET A 315 16.68 15.19 1.66
N LEU A 316 15.61 15.78 2.18
CA LEU A 316 15.49 16.19 3.58
C LEU A 316 14.58 15.22 4.35
N TYR A 317 14.85 15.04 5.63
CA TYR A 317 14.00 14.33 6.59
C TYR A 317 13.26 15.33 7.51
N PRO A 318 12.21 14.89 8.24
CA PRO A 318 11.48 15.75 9.19
C PRO A 318 12.38 16.54 10.14
N ARG A 319 13.47 15.90 10.59
CA ARG A 319 14.39 16.35 11.63
C ARG A 319 15.06 17.68 11.32
N GLU A 320 15.42 17.92 10.07
CA GLU A 320 16.18 19.09 9.65
C GLU A 320 15.42 20.40 9.92
N PHE A 321 14.08 20.35 9.97
CA PHE A 321 13.22 21.47 10.37
C PHE A 321 13.13 21.66 11.90
N TYR A 322 13.49 20.66 12.70
CA TYR A 322 13.57 20.74 14.16
C TYR A 322 14.98 21.15 14.63
N GLU A 323 16.03 20.74 13.90
CA GLU A 323 17.43 21.09 14.19
C GLU A 323 17.84 22.45 13.63
N HIS A 324 17.24 22.85 12.51
CA HIS A 324 17.34 24.20 11.97
C HIS A 324 15.97 24.90 12.04
N PRO A 325 15.47 25.22 13.24
CA PRO A 325 14.10 25.65 13.44
C PRO A 325 13.81 27.08 12.97
N THR A 326 14.76 27.79 12.35
CA THR A 326 14.56 29.14 11.81
C THR A 326 14.84 29.14 10.31
N LEU A 327 14.19 30.04 9.56
CA LEU A 327 14.40 30.14 8.11
C LEU A 327 15.86 30.44 7.74
N SER A 328 16.58 31.21 8.58
CA SER A 328 18.00 31.48 8.38
C SER A 328 18.86 30.23 8.54
N THR A 329 18.70 29.50 9.66
CA THR A 329 19.50 28.30 9.93
C THR A 329 19.22 27.18 8.93
N LEU A 330 17.95 27.03 8.52
CA LEU A 330 17.57 26.07 7.50
C LEU A 330 18.10 26.46 6.11
N ALA A 331 18.16 27.76 5.79
CA ALA A 331 18.76 28.22 4.54
C ALA A 331 20.28 28.00 4.48
N ASP A 332 20.98 28.21 5.60
CA ASP A 332 22.42 27.96 5.73
C ASP A 332 22.73 26.46 5.56
N TYR A 333 21.92 25.58 6.16
CA TYR A 333 22.02 24.12 5.98
C TYR A 333 21.75 23.69 4.54
N LEU A 334 20.68 24.18 3.92
CA LEU A 334 20.35 23.88 2.52
C LEU A 334 21.43 24.35 1.55
N ALA A 335 22.07 25.50 1.80
CA ALA A 335 23.16 25.98 0.98
C ALA A 335 24.38 25.04 1.01
N GLN A 336 24.71 24.50 2.19
CA GLN A 336 25.80 23.55 2.38
C GLN A 336 25.50 22.21 1.71
N GLU A 337 24.31 21.65 1.94
CA GLU A 337 23.87 20.40 1.31
C GLU A 337 23.79 20.52 -0.22
N PHE A 338 23.34 21.67 -0.74
CA PHE A 338 23.32 21.93 -2.17
C PHE A 338 24.72 21.98 -2.78
N THR A 339 25.69 22.65 -2.12
CA THR A 339 27.10 22.61 -2.55
C THR A 339 27.65 21.18 -2.52
N ARG A 340 27.32 20.40 -1.49
CA ARG A 340 27.78 19.01 -1.33
C ARG A 340 27.26 18.09 -2.44
N LEU A 341 26.01 18.28 -2.87
CA LEU A 341 25.37 17.51 -3.95
C LEU A 341 25.74 18.00 -5.35
N HIS A 342 26.10 19.28 -5.50
CA HIS A 342 26.48 19.91 -6.77
C HIS A 342 27.86 20.59 -6.70
N PRO A 343 28.95 19.83 -6.50
CA PRO A 343 30.29 20.38 -6.46
C PRO A 343 30.68 20.98 -7.81
N THR A 344 30.97 22.28 -7.83
CA THR A 344 31.46 22.98 -9.01
C THR A 344 32.81 22.39 -9.44
N PRO A 345 33.00 21.97 -10.71
CA PRO A 345 34.31 21.47 -11.15
C PRO A 345 35.36 22.58 -11.06
N ASN A 346 36.41 22.35 -10.29
CA ASN A 346 37.54 23.27 -10.15
C ASN A 346 38.24 23.47 -11.51
N LEU A 347 37.88 24.57 -12.18
CA LEU A 347 38.80 25.25 -13.09
C LEU A 347 39.89 25.87 -12.23
N GLU A 348 41.01 25.15 -12.08
CA GLU A 348 42.24 25.69 -11.52
C GLU A 348 42.72 26.89 -12.37
N LEU A 349 42.28 28.09 -12.00
CA LEU A 349 42.85 29.33 -12.49
C LEU A 349 44.25 29.46 -11.90
N ASN A 350 45.21 28.96 -12.67
CA ASN A 350 46.64 29.08 -12.43
C ASN A 350 47.07 30.55 -12.61
N VAL A 351 46.75 31.40 -11.63
CA VAL A 351 47.12 32.82 -11.61
C VAL A 351 48.57 32.97 -11.14
N SER A 352 49.51 32.53 -11.99
CA SER A 352 50.88 33.01 -11.91
C SER A 352 50.96 34.39 -12.55
N SER A 353 51.44 35.36 -11.77
CA SER A 353 51.81 36.71 -12.20
C SER A 353 52.63 36.75 -13.50
N ALA A 354 52.28 37.64 -14.43
CA ALA A 354 53.20 38.66 -14.98
C ALA A 354 52.54 39.58 -16.01
N GLU A 355 53.15 40.75 -16.18
CA GLU A 355 52.80 41.83 -17.08
C GLU A 355 52.92 41.47 -18.58
N THR A 356 52.16 42.16 -19.44
CA THR A 356 52.41 42.29 -20.90
C THR A 356 53.83 42.81 -21.18
N PRO A 357 54.51 42.48 -22.33
CA PRO A 357 53.91 42.70 -23.66
C PRO A 357 54.41 41.87 -24.89
N HIS A 358 53.74 42.12 -26.03
CA HIS A 358 54.24 42.08 -27.43
C HIS A 358 54.56 40.73 -28.13
N GLY A 359 53.99 40.56 -29.34
CA GLY A 359 54.81 40.21 -30.51
C GLY A 359 54.35 39.08 -31.46
N GLN A 360 53.82 39.48 -32.62
CA GLN A 360 53.98 38.85 -33.96
C GLN A 360 53.26 37.52 -34.33
N ASN A 361 52.46 37.64 -35.41
CA ASN A 361 52.14 36.71 -36.52
C ASN A 361 52.84 35.33 -36.59
N VAL A 362 52.11 34.30 -37.06
CA VAL A 362 52.10 33.86 -38.49
C VAL A 362 51.04 32.75 -38.75
N SER A 363 50.59 32.70 -40.00
CA SER A 363 49.48 31.98 -40.65
C SER A 363 49.39 30.43 -40.57
N ILE A 364 48.12 29.97 -40.63
CA ILE A 364 47.53 28.82 -41.40
C ILE A 364 48.33 28.43 -42.69
N PRO A 365 48.31 27.18 -43.25
CA PRO A 365 47.15 26.25 -43.43
C PRO A 365 47.52 24.72 -43.39
N PRO A 366 46.79 23.75 -44.04
CA PRO A 366 45.43 23.26 -43.75
C PRO A 366 45.26 21.71 -43.71
N SER A 367 44.06 21.26 -43.29
CA SER A 367 43.27 20.06 -43.71
C SER A 367 43.93 18.74 -44.18
N PHE A 368 43.48 17.59 -43.64
CA PHE A 368 43.08 16.39 -44.42
C PHE A 368 42.20 15.40 -43.60
N HIS A 369 41.13 14.87 -44.20
CA HIS A 369 40.37 13.71 -43.72
C HIS A 369 40.98 12.39 -44.30
N PRO A 370 40.31 11.22 -44.20
CA PRO A 370 40.27 10.32 -43.05
C PRO A 370 40.91 8.95 -43.38
N SER A 371 41.04 8.02 -42.42
CA SER A 371 41.26 6.61 -42.79
C SER A 371 40.65 5.62 -41.79
N THR A 372 40.05 4.57 -42.35
CA THR A 372 39.45 3.42 -41.67
C THR A 372 40.43 2.26 -41.63
N SER A 373 40.27 1.35 -40.65
CA SER A 373 40.36 -0.13 -40.77
C SER A 373 40.46 -0.78 -39.37
N PRO A 374 40.15 -2.08 -39.22
CA PRO A 374 39.43 -2.57 -38.03
C PRO A 374 40.26 -3.47 -37.12
N HIS A 375 39.79 -3.75 -35.90
CA HIS A 375 39.87 -5.09 -35.27
C HIS A 375 39.09 -5.22 -33.95
N SER A 376 38.32 -6.32 -33.85
CA SER A 376 37.93 -7.10 -32.66
C SER A 376 37.03 -6.47 -31.56
N PRO A 377 35.95 -7.17 -31.13
CA PRO A 377 35.06 -6.70 -30.07
C PRO A 377 35.66 -6.94 -28.67
N ALA A 378 35.53 -5.96 -27.79
CA ALA A 378 35.77 -6.14 -26.36
C ALA A 378 34.64 -6.98 -25.71
N SER A 379 34.99 -7.84 -24.76
CA SER A 379 34.05 -8.68 -24.02
C SER A 379 33.12 -7.85 -23.11
N PRO A 380 31.91 -8.36 -22.77
CA PRO A 380 31.05 -7.68 -21.81
C PRO A 380 31.70 -7.61 -20.41
N PRO A 381 31.45 -6.56 -19.62
CA PRO A 381 31.98 -6.45 -18.26
C PRO A 381 31.40 -7.53 -17.33
N SER A 382 32.23 -8.02 -16.41
CA SER A 382 31.85 -9.07 -15.46
C SER A 382 30.92 -8.55 -14.35
N PRO A 383 29.89 -9.31 -13.92
CA PRO A 383 28.86 -8.83 -12.99
C PRO A 383 29.27 -9.02 -11.52
N THR A 384 30.39 -8.46 -11.08
CA THR A 384 30.81 -8.44 -9.65
C THR A 384 31.65 -7.21 -9.31
N SER A 385 30.99 -6.07 -9.08
CA SER A 385 31.55 -5.00 -8.24
C SER A 385 30.91 -5.07 -6.85
N PRO A 386 31.67 -4.92 -5.75
CA PRO A 386 31.07 -4.82 -4.41
C PRO A 386 30.19 -3.56 -4.33
N LEU A 387 29.10 -3.65 -3.55
CA LEU A 387 28.14 -2.56 -3.41
C LEU A 387 28.72 -1.54 -2.43
N ILE A 388 29.25 -0.43 -2.96
CA ILE A 388 29.78 0.68 -2.18
C ILE A 388 28.62 1.64 -1.87
N LEU A 389 28.37 1.89 -0.59
CA LEU A 389 27.44 2.93 -0.13
C LEU A 389 27.92 4.31 -0.61
N PRO A 390 27.04 5.16 -1.18
CA PRO A 390 27.37 6.58 -1.34
C PRO A 390 27.62 7.19 0.04
N GLY A 391 28.81 7.73 0.27
CA GLY A 391 29.16 8.44 1.52
C GLY A 391 29.83 7.62 2.63
N LEU A 392 30.15 6.34 2.43
CA LEU A 392 31.03 5.58 3.35
C LEU A 392 32.24 5.00 2.58
N HIS A 393 33.17 5.88 2.23
CA HIS A 393 34.45 5.50 1.65
C HIS A 393 35.48 5.26 2.75
N SER A 394 35.81 3.97 2.96
CA SER A 394 36.98 3.58 3.74
C SER A 394 38.22 4.25 3.16
N ALA A 395 38.94 4.99 4.01
CA ALA A 395 40.21 5.59 3.63
C ALA A 395 41.25 4.49 3.37
N THR A 396 41.88 4.51 2.19
CA THR A 396 42.82 3.49 1.70
C THR A 396 44.23 3.58 2.29
N SER A 397 44.40 4.30 3.40
CA SER A 397 45.70 4.51 4.06
C SER A 397 45.82 3.62 5.30
N GLU A 398 46.77 2.68 5.29
CA GLU A 398 47.03 1.75 6.40
C GLU A 398 47.48 2.51 7.67
N VAL A 399 46.62 2.53 8.69
CA VAL A 399 47.03 2.94 10.05
C VAL A 399 47.67 1.74 10.73
N THR A 400 48.99 1.59 10.57
CA THR A 400 49.76 0.55 11.25
C THR A 400 50.36 1.10 12.55
N LEU A 401 49.64 0.96 13.66
CA LEU A 401 50.20 1.18 15.00
C LEU A 401 51.05 -0.02 15.43
N HIS A 402 52.26 0.23 15.93
CA HIS A 402 53.08 -0.81 16.55
C HIS A 402 52.37 -1.37 17.79
N GLN A 403 52.62 -2.64 18.15
CA GLN A 403 51.88 -3.33 19.22
C GLN A 403 51.90 -2.62 20.59
N GLY A 404 52.91 -1.77 20.87
CA GLY A 404 53.00 -0.98 22.10
C GLY A 404 52.07 0.25 22.13
N ASP A 405 51.67 0.76 20.97
CA ASP A 405 50.92 2.02 20.82
C ASP A 405 49.41 1.80 20.64
N ARG A 406 48.95 0.54 20.65
CA ARG A 406 47.53 0.18 20.49
C ARG A 406 46.71 0.47 21.75
N LEU A 407 45.48 0.89 21.53
CA LEU A 407 44.51 1.27 22.56
C LEU A 407 44.16 0.08 23.48
N PRO A 408 43.76 0.32 24.74
CA PRO A 408 43.20 -0.69 25.64
C PRO A 408 42.06 -1.50 25.00
N PRO A 409 41.76 -2.72 25.48
CA PRO A 409 40.72 -3.56 24.89
C PRO A 409 39.35 -2.87 24.81
N ALA A 410 38.65 -3.15 23.70
CA ALA A 410 37.26 -2.76 23.48
C ALA A 410 36.48 -3.99 22.97
N ILE A 411 35.15 -3.92 23.11
CA ILE A 411 34.22 -4.94 22.65
C ILE A 411 33.45 -4.37 21.46
N PHE A 412 33.36 -5.13 20.37
CA PHE A 412 32.62 -4.72 19.18
C PHE A 412 31.40 -5.62 18.95
N ILE A 413 30.21 -5.02 18.80
CA ILE A 413 29.02 -5.74 18.33
C ILE A 413 28.92 -5.57 16.81
N LEU A 414 29.19 -6.64 16.09
CA LEU A 414 29.13 -6.71 14.63
C LEU A 414 27.87 -7.45 14.20
N SER A 415 27.08 -6.87 13.30
CA SER A 415 25.86 -7.50 12.77
C SER A 415 25.51 -6.96 11.39
N SER A 416 24.69 -7.70 10.64
CA SER A 416 23.85 -7.07 9.60
C SER A 416 22.90 -6.04 10.26
N PRO A 417 22.47 -4.97 9.56
CA PRO A 417 21.31 -4.17 9.96
C PRO A 417 20.09 -5.03 10.30
N ARG A 418 19.21 -4.52 11.18
CA ARG A 418 17.96 -5.16 11.65
C ARG A 418 18.11 -6.50 12.41
N SER A 419 19.32 -6.87 12.81
CA SER A 419 19.61 -8.11 13.57
C SER A 419 19.43 -8.00 15.09
N GLY A 420 18.84 -6.92 15.60
CA GLY A 420 18.62 -6.72 17.05
C GLY A 420 19.81 -6.17 17.84
N SER A 421 20.82 -5.61 17.18
CA SER A 421 22.05 -5.12 17.83
C SER A 421 21.84 -3.94 18.79
N THR A 422 20.78 -3.14 18.61
CA THR A 422 20.35 -2.16 19.62
C THR A 422 19.86 -2.82 20.90
N LEU A 423 19.04 -3.87 20.82
CA LEU A 423 18.59 -4.63 22.00
C LEU A 423 19.79 -5.20 22.77
N LEU A 424 20.72 -5.86 22.10
CA LEU A 424 21.91 -6.42 22.74
C LEU A 424 22.80 -5.33 23.37
N ARG A 425 23.00 -4.20 22.69
CA ARG A 425 23.74 -3.04 23.22
C ARG A 425 23.09 -2.48 24.48
N VAL A 426 21.75 -2.33 24.50
CA VAL A 426 21.01 -1.82 25.66
C VAL A 426 20.92 -2.84 26.81
N MET A 427 20.90 -4.15 26.52
CA MET A 427 21.11 -5.19 27.54
C MET A 427 22.48 -4.97 28.24
N LEU A 428 23.56 -4.92 27.46
CA LEU A 428 24.93 -4.73 27.96
C LEU A 428 25.15 -3.38 28.68
N ALA A 429 24.43 -2.33 28.30
CA ALA A 429 24.46 -1.03 28.99
C ALA A 429 24.04 -1.12 30.47
N GLY A 430 23.30 -2.16 30.88
CA GLY A 430 22.92 -2.37 32.27
C GLY A 430 24.03 -2.94 33.16
N HIS A 431 25.15 -3.40 32.60
CA HIS A 431 26.21 -4.08 33.38
C HIS A 431 27.23 -3.10 33.95
N SER A 432 27.51 -3.20 35.25
CA SER A 432 28.36 -2.25 35.97
C SER A 432 29.81 -2.13 35.43
N LYS A 433 30.35 -3.19 34.81
CA LYS A 433 31.71 -3.23 34.23
C LYS A 433 31.74 -2.91 32.73
N LEU A 434 30.62 -2.54 32.11
CA LEU A 434 30.55 -2.18 30.70
C LEU A 434 30.09 -0.73 30.50
N PHE A 435 30.51 -0.14 29.39
CA PHE A 435 29.95 1.10 28.86
C PHE A 435 29.54 0.87 27.42
N ALA A 436 28.25 0.60 27.20
CA ALA A 436 27.73 0.27 25.88
C ALA A 436 27.20 1.53 25.19
N ALA A 437 28.09 2.20 24.46
CA ALA A 437 27.80 3.40 23.71
C ALA A 437 26.70 3.15 22.65
N PRO A 438 25.87 4.15 22.33
CA PRO A 438 25.15 4.18 21.07
C PRO A 438 26.15 4.20 19.89
N GLU A 439 25.67 4.06 18.66
CA GLU A 439 26.48 4.11 17.44
C GLU A 439 27.48 5.30 17.42
N LEU A 440 28.77 5.04 17.65
CA LEU A 440 29.80 6.09 17.67
C LEU A 440 30.18 6.56 16.25
N HIS A 441 30.11 5.65 15.28
CA HIS A 441 30.55 5.85 13.90
C HIS A 441 31.96 6.47 13.81
N LEU A 442 32.90 5.93 14.61
CA LEU A 442 34.29 6.37 14.63
C LEU A 442 35.17 5.46 13.78
N LEU A 443 35.03 4.14 13.93
CA LEU A 443 35.90 3.11 13.36
C LEU A 443 36.21 3.25 11.85
N PRO A 444 35.30 3.63 10.94
CA PRO A 444 35.58 3.71 9.50
C PRO A 444 36.60 4.78 9.07
N PHE A 445 36.90 5.76 9.94
CA PHE A 445 37.59 7.00 9.58
C PHE A 445 39.02 7.08 10.18
N ASN A 446 39.89 7.92 9.61
CA ASN A 446 41.17 8.29 10.22
C ASN A 446 41.06 9.46 11.16
N ARG A 447 40.28 10.48 10.80
CA ARG A 447 40.20 11.73 11.55
C ARG A 447 38.78 12.26 11.63
N MET A 448 38.55 13.15 12.59
CA MET A 448 37.23 13.74 12.82
C MET A 448 36.71 14.57 11.63
N ALA A 449 37.55 15.25 10.85
CA ALA A 449 37.07 15.96 9.65
C ALA A 449 36.60 15.00 8.55
N GLU A 450 37.25 13.83 8.37
CA GLU A 450 36.76 12.79 7.44
C GLU A 450 35.39 12.26 7.89
N ARG A 451 35.22 12.04 9.20
CA ARG A 451 33.95 11.62 9.81
C ARG A 451 32.85 12.65 9.55
N GLN A 452 33.11 13.94 9.79
CA GLN A 452 32.11 15.00 9.57
C GLN A 452 31.75 15.16 8.09
N GLN A 453 32.74 15.12 7.20
CA GLN A 453 32.50 15.23 5.75
C GLN A 453 31.63 14.09 5.20
N GLN A 454 31.72 12.89 5.78
CA GLN A 454 30.97 11.71 5.35
C GLN A 454 29.63 11.50 6.08
N LEU A 455 29.53 11.86 7.37
CA LEU A 455 28.29 11.73 8.16
C LEU A 455 27.37 12.97 8.09
N GLY A 456 27.92 14.15 7.85
CA GLY A 456 27.20 15.43 7.97
C GLY A 456 26.52 15.60 9.34
N ASP A 457 25.43 16.38 9.36
CA ASP A 457 24.62 16.62 10.57
C ASP A 457 23.58 15.50 10.81
N SER A 458 23.76 14.32 10.20
CA SER A 458 22.83 13.20 10.35
C SER A 458 22.78 12.64 11.78
N HIS A 459 21.67 11.99 12.15
CA HIS A 459 21.49 11.28 13.43
C HIS A 459 22.63 10.31 13.80
N LEU A 460 23.44 9.88 12.81
CA LEU A 460 24.60 9.00 13.00
C LEU A 460 25.77 9.72 13.70
N SER A 461 25.74 11.05 13.83
CA SER A 461 26.74 11.82 14.58
C SER A 461 26.49 11.84 16.10
N GLU A 462 25.20 11.92 16.51
CA GLU A 462 24.72 12.14 17.89
C GLU A 462 25.22 11.12 18.93
N GLY A 463 25.50 9.87 18.52
CA GLY A 463 25.89 8.81 19.44
C GLY A 463 27.20 9.08 20.21
N LEU A 464 28.12 9.85 19.61
CA LEU A 464 29.35 10.31 20.27
C LEU A 464 29.04 11.36 21.35
N GLU A 465 28.17 12.32 21.05
CA GLU A 465 27.81 13.41 21.96
C GLU A 465 26.99 12.90 23.15
N ARG A 466 26.00 12.02 22.93
CA ARG A 466 25.25 11.40 24.04
C ARG A 466 26.15 10.52 24.92
N SER A 467 27.14 9.85 24.33
CA SER A 467 28.16 9.10 25.10
C SER A 467 29.00 10.02 25.99
N LEU A 468 29.43 11.18 25.48
CA LEU A 468 30.21 12.14 26.27
C LEU A 468 29.39 12.80 27.39
N MET A 469 28.10 13.09 27.15
CA MET A 469 27.17 13.56 28.17
C MET A 469 27.08 12.56 29.33
N ASP A 470 26.88 11.28 29.03
CA ASP A 470 26.80 10.22 30.06
C ASP A 470 28.13 10.02 30.80
N LEU A 471 29.23 9.87 30.05
CA LEU A 471 30.55 9.56 30.60
C LEU A 471 31.09 10.62 31.55
N ASN A 472 30.84 11.90 31.23
CA ASN A 472 31.40 13.03 31.97
C ASN A 472 30.35 13.77 32.81
N GLN A 473 29.07 13.36 32.74
CA GLN A 473 27.93 14.08 33.33
C GLN A 473 27.87 15.54 32.83
N TRP A 474 28.09 15.72 31.53
CA TRP A 474 28.07 17.01 30.83
C TRP A 474 26.68 17.34 30.28
N ASP A 475 26.39 18.63 30.18
CA ASP A 475 25.28 19.11 29.35
C ASP A 475 25.59 18.97 27.84
N ARG A 476 24.57 19.22 27.00
CA ARG A 476 24.69 19.16 25.54
C ARG A 476 25.78 20.11 25.06
N ASP A 477 25.71 21.38 25.45
CA ASP A 477 26.58 22.44 24.92
C ASP A 477 28.06 22.14 25.18
N THR A 478 28.40 21.59 26.35
CA THR A 478 29.76 21.14 26.68
C THR A 478 30.18 19.93 25.84
N SER A 479 29.26 18.99 25.59
CA SER A 479 29.51 17.79 24.77
C SER A 479 29.75 18.14 23.29
N SER A 480 28.85 18.91 22.70
CA SER A 480 28.96 19.38 21.31
C SER A 480 30.19 20.28 21.13
N ALA A 481 30.53 21.12 22.12
CA ALA A 481 31.78 21.89 22.11
C ALA A 481 33.02 21.00 22.11
N GLN A 482 33.05 19.91 22.89
CA GLN A 482 34.18 18.96 22.88
C GLN A 482 34.32 18.23 21.53
N VAL A 483 33.21 17.86 20.89
CA VAL A 483 33.23 17.26 19.54
C VAL A 483 33.69 18.29 18.50
N GLN A 484 33.21 19.54 18.59
CA GLN A 484 33.66 20.63 17.74
C GLN A 484 35.15 20.95 17.92
N ASP A 485 35.70 20.86 19.13
CA ASP A 485 37.13 21.03 19.39
C ASP A 485 37.96 19.92 18.73
N TRP A 486 37.50 18.67 18.77
CA TRP A 486 38.15 17.58 18.03
C TRP A 486 38.03 17.74 16.51
N LEU A 487 36.93 18.33 16.01
CA LEU A 487 36.78 18.68 14.59
C LEU A 487 37.74 19.80 14.19
N ASN A 488 37.82 20.88 14.97
CA ASN A 488 38.71 22.01 14.78
C ASN A 488 40.20 21.59 14.76
N GLN A 489 40.56 20.63 15.63
CA GLN A 489 41.90 20.04 15.69
C GLN A 489 42.14 18.94 14.62
N ASN A 490 41.09 18.54 13.89
CA ASN A 490 41.05 17.38 13.01
C ASN A 490 41.66 16.12 13.67
N ALA A 491 41.23 15.86 14.91
CA ALA A 491 41.80 14.86 15.79
C ALA A 491 41.79 13.46 15.14
N PRO A 492 42.86 12.66 15.28
CA PRO A 492 42.84 11.24 14.93
C PRO A 492 41.74 10.50 15.70
N ILE A 493 41.04 9.59 15.02
CA ILE A 493 40.01 8.74 15.63
C ILE A 493 40.58 7.89 16.79
N SER A 494 41.86 7.53 16.72
CA SER A 494 42.57 6.86 17.82
C SER A 494 42.64 7.72 19.09
N GLU A 495 42.78 9.03 18.98
CA GLU A 495 42.81 9.95 20.13
C GLU A 495 41.41 10.14 20.73
N VAL A 496 40.37 10.14 19.89
CA VAL A 496 38.96 10.19 20.35
C VAL A 496 38.60 8.93 21.15
N TYR A 497 38.92 7.73 20.64
CA TYR A 497 38.75 6.49 21.40
C TYR A 497 39.61 6.46 22.67
N ALA A 498 40.86 6.95 22.62
CA ALA A 498 41.72 7.06 23.80
C ALA A 498 41.10 7.99 24.87
N ALA A 499 40.49 9.10 24.48
CA ALA A 499 39.81 10.01 25.39
C ALA A 499 38.60 9.35 26.07
N LEU A 500 37.74 8.66 25.31
CA LEU A 500 36.61 7.89 25.84
C LEU A 500 37.08 6.84 26.86
N GLN A 501 38.11 6.04 26.51
CA GLN A 501 38.67 5.02 27.40
C GLN A 501 39.40 5.61 28.62
N ALA A 502 40.04 6.78 28.49
CA ALA A 502 40.68 7.48 29.61
C ALA A 502 39.65 8.06 30.60
N THR A 503 38.51 8.56 30.13
CA THR A 503 37.41 8.97 31.01
C THR A 503 36.81 7.77 31.73
N LEU A 504 36.61 6.64 31.04
CA LEU A 504 36.15 5.38 31.66
C LEU A 504 37.07 4.92 32.81
N GLN A 505 38.39 5.07 32.66
CA GLN A 505 39.38 4.76 33.71
C GLN A 505 39.39 5.81 34.84
N LYS A 506 39.14 7.09 34.56
CA LYS A 506 39.12 8.16 35.58
C LYS A 506 37.84 8.18 36.42
N ALA A 507 36.71 7.78 35.85
CA ALA A 507 35.43 7.67 36.56
C ALA A 507 35.40 6.50 37.57
N ALA A 508 36.47 5.70 37.66
CA ALA A 508 36.58 4.50 38.47
C ALA A 508 36.73 4.78 39.98
N GLY A 509 35.71 5.36 40.59
CA GLY A 509 35.33 5.01 41.97
C GLY A 509 34.70 3.60 42.06
N SER A 510 34.31 3.03 40.91
CA SER A 510 33.66 1.73 40.80
C SER A 510 34.02 1.00 39.48
N GLY A 511 35.20 0.38 39.45
CA GLY A 511 35.60 -0.61 38.44
C GLY A 511 36.03 -0.06 37.05
N ASP A 512 36.99 -0.74 36.42
CA ASP A 512 37.39 -0.48 35.03
C ASP A 512 36.26 -0.89 34.08
N ARG A 513 35.48 0.09 33.59
CA ARG A 513 34.43 -0.15 32.59
C ARG A 513 35.02 -0.34 31.19
N LEU A 514 34.67 -1.44 30.52
CA LEU A 514 35.06 -1.70 29.14
C LEU A 514 34.09 -1.05 28.14
N LEU A 515 34.65 -0.37 27.14
CA LEU A 515 33.89 0.21 26.03
C LEU A 515 33.29 -0.92 25.16
N VAL A 516 31.98 -0.86 24.92
CA VAL A 516 31.29 -1.63 23.88
C VAL A 516 30.86 -0.68 22.77
N ASP A 517 31.43 -0.84 21.57
CA ASP A 517 31.07 -0.10 20.36
C ASP A 517 30.19 -0.99 19.46
N LYS A 518 29.00 -0.51 19.12
CA LYS A 518 28.03 -1.20 18.28
C LYS A 518 27.74 -0.34 17.06
N SER A 519 27.98 -0.88 15.86
CA SER A 519 27.44 -0.29 14.64
C SER A 519 27.20 -1.35 13.55
N PRO A 520 25.96 -1.50 13.04
CA PRO A 520 25.66 -2.46 11.97
C PRO A 520 26.35 -2.15 10.63
N THR A 521 26.85 -0.92 10.43
CA THR A 521 27.50 -0.53 9.16
C THR A 521 28.97 -0.96 9.10
N TYR A 522 29.64 -1.21 10.23
CA TYR A 522 31.04 -1.67 10.25
C TYR A 522 31.21 -2.98 9.48
N ALA A 523 30.25 -3.90 9.61
CA ALA A 523 30.25 -5.19 8.94
C ALA A 523 30.17 -5.10 7.40
N MET A 524 29.67 -3.99 6.84
CA MET A 524 29.51 -3.85 5.39
C MET A 524 30.84 -3.70 4.65
N HIS A 525 31.90 -3.28 5.35
CA HIS A 525 33.23 -3.03 4.76
C HIS A 525 34.33 -3.74 5.56
N ARG A 526 34.91 -4.79 4.96
CA ARG A 526 35.99 -5.57 5.57
C ARG A 526 37.16 -4.73 6.13
N PRO A 527 37.69 -3.69 5.45
CA PRO A 527 38.75 -2.83 5.99
C PRO A 527 38.40 -2.14 7.32
N THR A 528 37.12 -1.86 7.58
CA THR A 528 36.66 -1.30 8.86
C THR A 528 36.85 -2.29 10.01
N LEU A 529 36.69 -3.59 9.75
CA LEU A 529 36.92 -4.64 10.75
C LEU A 529 38.42 -4.84 11.01
N ASP A 530 39.23 -4.90 9.94
CA ASP A 530 40.69 -5.04 10.06
C ASP A 530 41.31 -3.84 10.82
N ARG A 531 40.70 -2.67 10.70
CA ARG A 531 41.08 -1.45 11.44
C ARG A 531 40.83 -1.53 12.95
N ALA A 532 39.86 -2.34 13.41
CA ALA A 532 39.69 -2.58 14.84
C ALA A 532 40.90 -3.32 15.43
N GLU A 533 41.43 -4.34 14.74
CA GLU A 533 42.66 -5.02 15.14
C GLU A 533 43.89 -4.12 15.06
N ALA A 534 43.92 -3.17 14.12
CA ALA A 534 45.01 -2.21 14.00
C ALA A 534 45.04 -1.19 15.16
N LEU A 535 43.87 -0.74 15.63
CA LEU A 535 43.74 0.29 16.67
C LEU A 535 43.76 -0.26 18.10
N PHE A 536 43.14 -1.42 18.35
CA PHE A 536 42.91 -1.95 19.70
C PHE A 536 43.75 -3.20 19.97
N ARG A 537 44.21 -3.36 21.22
CA ARG A 537 44.85 -4.60 21.67
C ARG A 537 43.82 -5.57 22.24
N ASN A 538 43.87 -6.84 21.84
CA ASN A 538 42.99 -7.91 22.34
C ASN A 538 41.49 -7.53 22.32
N ALA A 539 41.04 -6.88 21.24
CA ALA A 539 39.62 -6.58 21.07
C ALA A 539 38.80 -7.89 21.00
N LYS A 540 37.58 -7.84 21.55
CA LYS A 540 36.61 -8.95 21.52
C LYS A 540 35.45 -8.60 20.60
N TYR A 541 35.02 -9.58 19.80
CA TYR A 541 34.03 -9.40 18.75
C TYR A 541 32.81 -10.27 19.00
N ILE A 542 31.66 -9.63 19.17
CA ILE A 542 30.37 -10.29 19.29
C ILE A 542 29.70 -10.22 17.92
N HIS A 543 29.62 -11.36 17.22
CA HIS A 543 28.84 -11.48 16.00
C HIS A 543 27.38 -11.76 16.36
N LEU A 544 26.52 -10.76 16.22
CA LEU A 544 25.08 -10.94 16.35
C LEU A 544 24.47 -11.17 14.97
N VAL A 545 23.97 -12.38 14.73
CA VAL A 545 23.27 -12.75 13.51
C VAL A 545 21.76 -12.88 13.78
N ARG A 546 20.94 -12.63 12.76
CA ARG A 546 19.49 -12.90 12.75
C ARG A 546 19.12 -13.59 11.43
N HIS A 547 18.08 -14.43 11.45
CA HIS A 547 17.63 -15.21 10.30
C HIS A 547 17.43 -14.31 9.06
N PRO A 548 17.93 -14.71 7.87
CA PRO A 548 17.90 -13.89 6.65
C PRO A 548 16.51 -13.32 6.32
N TYR A 549 15.46 -14.14 6.39
CA TYR A 549 14.10 -13.73 6.06
C TYR A 549 13.59 -12.58 6.96
N SER A 550 13.85 -12.64 8.28
CA SER A 550 13.44 -11.58 9.22
C SER A 550 14.23 -10.29 9.03
N VAL A 551 15.51 -10.38 8.66
CA VAL A 551 16.29 -9.19 8.32
C VAL A 551 15.78 -8.56 7.03
N MET A 552 15.50 -9.35 6.00
CA MET A 552 15.01 -8.85 4.71
C MET A 552 13.63 -8.20 4.82
N GLU A 553 12.67 -8.85 5.50
CA GLU A 553 11.35 -8.27 5.80
C GLU A 553 11.51 -6.94 6.54
N SER A 554 12.28 -6.93 7.64
CA SER A 554 12.43 -5.72 8.45
C SER A 554 13.18 -4.61 7.71
N PHE A 555 14.13 -4.93 6.83
CA PHE A 555 14.86 -3.95 6.03
C PHE A 555 13.93 -3.26 5.03
N VAL A 556 13.11 -4.03 4.32
CA VAL A 556 12.17 -3.52 3.31
C VAL A 556 11.01 -2.76 3.96
N ARG A 557 10.41 -3.29 5.03
CA ARG A 557 9.33 -2.61 5.76
C ARG A 557 9.79 -1.26 6.34
N MET A 558 11.02 -1.19 6.84
CA MET A 558 11.60 0.06 7.36
C MET A 558 12.21 0.96 6.26
N ARG A 559 12.06 0.62 4.97
CA ARG A 559 12.59 1.40 3.83
C ARG A 559 14.06 1.76 3.97
N MET A 560 14.86 0.81 4.48
CA MET A 560 16.29 1.02 4.72
C MET A 560 17.09 1.32 3.44
N ASP A 561 16.55 1.01 2.27
CA ASP A 561 17.06 1.48 0.98
C ASP A 561 17.24 3.01 0.95
N LYS A 562 16.29 3.76 1.51
CA LYS A 562 16.33 5.23 1.54
C LYS A 562 17.17 5.78 2.68
N LEU A 563 17.06 5.20 3.88
CA LEU A 563 17.89 5.58 5.04
C LEU A 563 19.39 5.40 4.79
N LEU A 564 19.78 4.39 4.00
CA LEU A 564 21.17 4.16 3.61
C LEU A 564 21.59 4.91 2.33
N GLY A 565 20.73 5.78 1.78
CA GLY A 565 21.04 6.55 0.57
C GLY A 565 21.20 5.71 -0.70
N ILE A 566 20.71 4.46 -0.74
CA ILE A 566 20.83 3.57 -1.91
C ILE A 566 19.56 3.65 -2.77
N PRO A 567 19.58 4.30 -3.94
CA PRO A 567 18.48 4.20 -4.90
C PRO A 567 18.44 2.80 -5.51
N THR A 568 17.40 2.01 -5.17
CA THR A 568 17.13 0.70 -5.78
C THR A 568 15.65 0.54 -6.15
N SER A 569 15.39 -0.22 -7.22
CA SER A 569 14.07 -0.73 -7.61
C SER A 569 13.75 -2.10 -6.99
N HIS A 570 14.73 -2.78 -6.39
CA HIS A 570 14.63 -4.14 -5.88
C HIS A 570 15.09 -4.21 -4.41
N PRO A 571 14.28 -3.72 -3.46
CA PRO A 571 14.70 -3.54 -2.07
C PRO A 571 14.96 -4.87 -1.34
N TYR A 572 14.28 -5.97 -1.72
CA TYR A 572 14.56 -7.31 -1.18
C TYR A 572 15.93 -7.85 -1.62
N GLN A 573 16.34 -7.63 -2.88
CA GLN A 573 17.66 -8.06 -3.37
C GLN A 573 18.79 -7.25 -2.72
N LEU A 574 18.56 -5.95 -2.48
CA LEU A 574 19.49 -5.12 -1.72
C LEU A 574 19.60 -5.59 -0.26
N ALA A 575 18.48 -5.88 0.40
CA ALA A 575 18.45 -6.40 1.76
C ALA A 575 19.20 -7.75 1.88
N GLU A 576 18.97 -8.65 0.92
CA GLU A 576 19.71 -9.90 0.79
C GLU A 576 21.21 -9.67 0.63
N GLN A 577 21.60 -8.78 -0.29
CA GLN A 577 23.02 -8.51 -0.54
C GLN A 577 23.72 -7.90 0.68
N ILE A 578 23.06 -7.00 1.42
CA ILE A 578 23.58 -6.42 2.65
C ILE A 578 23.71 -7.48 3.74
N TRP A 579 22.67 -8.30 3.97
CA TRP A 579 22.74 -9.40 4.93
C TRP A 579 23.88 -10.38 4.58
N ARG A 580 23.97 -10.80 3.31
CA ARG A 580 25.01 -11.71 2.83
C ARG A 580 26.41 -11.10 3.01
N GLN A 581 26.62 -9.85 2.57
CA GLN A 581 27.93 -9.20 2.60
C GLN A 581 28.41 -8.95 4.04
N SER A 582 27.53 -8.46 4.92
CA SER A 582 27.89 -8.19 6.31
C SER A 582 28.28 -9.48 7.04
N ASN A 583 27.47 -10.55 6.91
CA ASN A 583 27.78 -11.82 7.55
C ASN A 583 29.05 -12.48 6.96
N GLN A 584 29.25 -12.42 5.63
CA GLN A 584 30.48 -12.93 5.00
C GLN A 584 31.72 -12.19 5.52
N ASN A 585 31.70 -10.84 5.53
CA ASN A 585 32.81 -10.03 6.00
C ASN A 585 33.18 -10.35 7.46
N ILE A 586 32.18 -10.55 8.34
CA ILE A 586 32.41 -10.92 9.74
C ILE A 586 32.99 -12.34 9.86
N LEU A 587 32.49 -13.32 9.08
CA LEU A 587 33.02 -14.69 9.08
C LEU A 587 34.46 -14.74 8.56
N ASP A 588 34.75 -14.05 7.45
CA ASP A 588 36.10 -13.95 6.88
C ASP A 588 37.07 -13.22 7.83
N PHE A 589 36.55 -12.30 8.65
CA PHE A 589 37.33 -11.58 9.66
C PHE A 589 37.57 -12.44 10.91
N ALA A 590 36.55 -13.16 11.38
CA ALA A 590 36.66 -14.13 12.46
C ALA A 590 37.71 -15.21 12.17
N ALA A 591 37.82 -15.64 10.90
CA ALA A 591 38.85 -16.58 10.45
C ALA A 591 40.29 -16.04 10.52
N THR A 592 40.49 -14.74 10.73
CA THR A 592 41.82 -14.09 10.84
C THR A 592 42.22 -13.71 12.28
N ILE A 593 41.35 -13.95 13.27
CA ILE A 593 41.60 -13.65 14.69
C ILE A 593 41.49 -14.93 15.54
N ASP A 594 41.96 -14.85 16.79
CA ASP A 594 41.92 -15.96 17.73
C ASP A 594 40.47 -16.27 18.16
N GLY A 595 40.13 -17.56 18.24
CA GLY A 595 38.75 -18.00 18.50
C GLY A 595 38.23 -17.65 19.90
N ASP A 596 39.11 -17.35 20.87
CA ASP A 596 38.74 -16.85 22.20
C ASP A 596 38.39 -15.34 22.21
N ARG A 597 38.57 -14.66 21.07
CA ARG A 597 38.22 -13.25 20.85
C ARG A 597 36.97 -13.07 19.99
N TYR A 598 36.32 -14.16 19.56
CA TYR A 598 35.10 -14.15 18.76
C TYR A 598 33.96 -14.92 19.46
N HIS A 599 32.76 -14.34 19.46
CA HIS A 599 31.56 -14.99 20.01
C HIS A 599 30.35 -14.79 19.10
N LEU A 600 29.71 -15.89 18.69
CA LEU A 600 28.50 -15.87 17.87
C LEU A 600 27.25 -15.88 18.76
N ILE A 601 26.32 -14.97 18.49
CA ILE A 601 24.98 -14.94 19.09
C ILE A 601 23.94 -14.99 17.97
N GLN A 602 23.03 -15.95 18.02
CA GLN A 602 21.80 -15.92 17.23
C GLN A 602 20.78 -15.05 17.97
N TYR A 603 20.21 -14.07 17.28
CA TYR A 603 19.16 -13.18 17.80
C TYR A 603 17.95 -13.98 18.31
N GLU A 604 17.62 -15.05 17.62
CA GLU A 604 16.52 -15.95 17.96
C GLU A 604 16.71 -16.57 19.35
N ASP A 605 17.93 -16.96 19.70
CA ASP A 605 18.25 -17.48 21.04
C ASP A 605 18.32 -16.35 22.07
N LEU A 606 18.89 -15.19 21.70
CA LEU A 606 18.96 -14.01 22.57
C LEU A 606 17.59 -13.53 23.06
N VAL A 607 16.53 -13.66 22.26
CA VAL A 607 15.18 -13.26 22.69
C VAL A 607 14.33 -14.43 23.20
N ARG A 608 14.65 -15.68 22.84
CA ARG A 608 13.95 -16.88 23.36
C ARG A 608 14.43 -17.27 24.75
N ASP A 609 15.73 -17.27 24.99
CA ASP A 609 16.36 -17.45 26.30
C ASP A 609 17.50 -16.42 26.49
N PRO A 610 17.15 -15.17 26.87
CA PRO A 610 18.14 -14.15 27.16
C PRO A 610 19.04 -14.54 28.35
N SER A 611 18.57 -15.35 29.30
CA SER A 611 19.35 -15.70 30.49
C SER A 611 20.50 -16.65 30.15
N ALA A 612 20.23 -17.73 29.41
CA ALA A 612 21.29 -18.62 28.94
C ALA A 612 22.24 -17.90 27.97
N THR A 613 21.70 -17.14 27.02
CA THR A 613 22.50 -16.43 26.01
C THR A 613 23.43 -15.39 26.64
N LEU A 614 22.92 -14.56 27.55
CA LEU A 614 23.74 -13.56 28.24
C LEU A 614 24.71 -14.19 29.25
N SER A 615 24.40 -15.37 29.82
CA SER A 615 25.34 -16.12 30.67
C SER A 615 26.58 -16.55 29.88
N HIS A 616 26.40 -17.13 28.69
CA HIS A 616 27.51 -17.49 27.82
C HIS A 616 28.30 -16.26 27.33
N LEU A 617 27.61 -15.15 27.03
CA LEU A 617 28.28 -13.90 26.67
C LEU A 617 29.09 -13.32 27.83
N CYS A 618 28.56 -13.31 29.06
CA CYS A 618 29.29 -12.87 30.26
C CYS A 618 30.53 -13.74 30.52
N GLN A 619 30.42 -15.07 30.34
CA GLN A 619 31.56 -15.98 30.40
C GLN A 619 32.63 -15.63 29.35
N PHE A 620 32.24 -15.40 28.10
CA PHE A 620 33.13 -14.95 27.03
C PHE A 620 33.79 -13.60 27.34
N LEU A 621 33.04 -12.63 27.87
CA LEU A 621 33.56 -11.32 28.26
C LEU A 621 34.42 -11.36 29.55
N CYS A 622 34.35 -12.45 30.32
CA CYS A 622 34.98 -12.64 31.62
C CYS A 622 34.42 -11.70 32.71
N ILE A 623 33.10 -11.54 32.72
CA ILE A 623 32.31 -10.77 33.70
C ILE A 623 31.21 -11.63 34.31
N ASP A 624 30.69 -11.21 35.46
CA ASP A 624 29.59 -11.88 36.14
C ASP A 624 28.23 -11.52 35.51
N LEU A 625 27.23 -12.41 35.56
CA LEU A 625 25.88 -12.10 35.08
C LEU A 625 25.16 -11.20 36.09
N GLU A 626 24.87 -9.95 35.70
CA GLU A 626 24.05 -9.03 36.49
C GLU A 626 22.58 -9.06 36.05
N PRO A 627 21.58 -9.07 36.97
CA PRO A 627 20.15 -9.08 36.61
C PRO A 627 19.70 -7.89 35.75
N SER A 628 20.42 -6.76 35.81
CA SER A 628 20.20 -5.58 34.97
C SER A 628 20.33 -5.86 33.47
N LEU A 629 21.12 -6.87 33.07
CA LEU A 629 21.26 -7.30 31.68
C LEU A 629 19.93 -7.80 31.08
N LEU A 630 19.06 -8.38 31.90
CA LEU A 630 17.78 -8.96 31.49
C LEU A 630 16.63 -7.95 31.42
N ASN A 631 16.85 -6.72 31.88
CA ASN A 631 15.82 -5.68 32.00
C ASN A 631 16.18 -4.43 31.17
N PRO A 632 16.34 -4.53 29.82
CA PRO A 632 16.85 -3.46 28.97
C PRO A 632 15.94 -2.22 28.87
N TYR A 633 14.75 -2.25 29.47
CA TYR A 633 13.80 -1.13 29.52
C TYR A 633 13.81 -0.38 30.87
N GLU A 634 14.71 -0.77 31.79
CA GLU A 634 14.84 -0.16 33.12
C GLU A 634 16.16 0.62 33.27
N GLY A 635 16.06 1.85 33.80
CA GLY A 635 17.19 2.76 34.02
C GLY A 635 17.54 3.63 32.81
N ASP A 636 18.43 4.61 33.00
CA ASP A 636 19.07 5.29 31.86
C ASP A 636 20.08 4.32 31.21
N ARG A 637 19.98 4.18 29.90
CA ARG A 637 20.85 3.34 29.06
C ARG A 637 21.25 4.06 27.76
N MET A 638 21.17 5.39 27.73
CA MET A 638 21.35 6.22 26.52
C MET A 638 20.49 5.70 25.35
N THR A 639 19.19 5.58 25.59
CA THR A 639 18.18 5.17 24.59
C THR A 639 17.40 6.35 24.03
N ASP A 640 17.41 7.46 24.76
CA ASP A 640 17.17 8.83 24.34
C ASP A 640 18.30 9.35 23.44
N GLY A 641 18.01 10.38 22.63
CA GLY A 641 19.01 11.09 21.83
C GLY A 641 19.51 12.37 22.51
N VAL A 642 20.20 13.22 21.74
CA VAL A 642 20.80 14.46 22.29
C VAL A 642 19.75 15.55 22.57
N HIS A 643 18.56 15.46 21.96
CA HIS A 643 17.42 16.36 22.14
C HIS A 643 16.18 15.63 22.67
N ASP A 644 15.29 16.34 23.37
CA ASP A 644 13.98 15.82 23.83
C ASP A 644 13.08 15.36 22.66
N THR A 645 13.42 15.76 21.43
CA THR A 645 12.78 15.40 20.16
C THR A 645 13.63 14.48 19.27
N SER A 646 14.83 14.08 19.70
CA SER A 646 15.67 13.13 18.94
C SER A 646 15.03 11.74 18.90
N LEU A 647 15.23 11.02 17.79
CA LEU A 647 14.90 9.60 17.70
C LEU A 647 15.76 8.77 18.66
N SER A 648 15.26 7.59 19.04
CA SER A 648 16.03 6.65 19.85
C SER A 648 17.31 6.20 19.14
N LEU A 649 18.46 6.34 19.80
CA LEU A 649 19.77 6.05 19.20
C LEU A 649 19.94 4.55 18.90
N GLY A 650 19.75 4.19 17.63
CA GLY A 650 19.93 2.84 17.10
C GLY A 650 18.69 2.33 16.35
N ASP A 651 17.84 1.54 17.02
CA ASP A 651 16.62 1.01 16.40
C ASP A 651 15.41 1.87 16.80
N PRO A 652 14.76 2.61 15.88
CA PRO A 652 13.63 3.48 16.22
C PRO A 652 12.43 2.71 16.79
N ASN A 653 12.34 1.40 16.55
CA ASN A 653 11.29 0.56 17.13
C ASN A 653 11.60 0.08 18.56
N PHE A 654 12.80 0.33 19.11
CA PHE A 654 13.21 -0.22 20.40
C PHE A 654 12.24 0.16 21.53
N LEU A 655 11.87 1.44 21.62
CA LEU A 655 10.95 1.99 22.63
C LEU A 655 9.47 1.62 22.41
N LEU A 656 9.12 0.93 21.31
CA LEU A 656 7.78 0.39 21.09
C LEU A 656 7.54 -0.92 21.87
N HIS A 657 8.61 -1.54 22.37
CA HIS A 657 8.56 -2.72 23.22
C HIS A 657 8.77 -2.33 24.70
N GLN A 658 8.18 -3.10 25.61
CA GLN A 658 8.32 -2.90 27.07
C GLN A 658 9.05 -4.08 27.76
N ARG A 659 9.39 -5.12 27.00
CA ARG A 659 10.08 -6.33 27.46
C ARG A 659 10.79 -6.99 26.28
N ILE A 660 11.75 -7.87 26.57
CA ILE A 660 12.36 -8.74 25.56
C ILE A 660 11.24 -9.62 24.98
N ASP A 661 11.08 -9.59 23.65
CA ASP A 661 9.95 -10.23 22.97
C ASP A 661 10.39 -11.53 22.27
N PRO A 662 10.10 -12.71 22.87
CA PRO A 662 10.48 -14.00 22.28
C PRO A 662 9.74 -14.31 20.97
N SER A 663 8.61 -13.66 20.68
CA SER A 663 7.86 -13.90 19.44
C SER A 663 8.65 -13.50 18.20
N LEU A 664 9.56 -12.52 18.33
CA LEU A 664 10.41 -12.03 17.25
C LEU A 664 11.49 -13.04 16.80
N ALA A 665 11.74 -14.11 17.56
CA ALA A 665 12.61 -15.21 17.16
C ALA A 665 11.99 -16.08 16.04
N GLU A 666 10.68 -16.30 16.10
CA GLU A 666 10.00 -17.24 15.21
C GLU A 666 9.40 -16.57 13.96
N ALA A 667 9.50 -15.24 13.88
CA ALA A 667 8.96 -14.42 12.79
C ALA A 667 9.42 -14.87 11.39
N TRP A 668 10.60 -15.48 11.24
CA TRP A 668 11.06 -15.98 9.95
C TRP A 668 10.24 -17.15 9.40
N LYS A 669 9.57 -17.93 10.25
CA LYS A 669 8.79 -19.11 9.85
C LYS A 669 7.52 -18.76 9.07
N THR A 670 7.04 -17.52 9.18
CA THR A 670 5.84 -17.01 8.50
C THR A 670 6.16 -16.05 7.36
N ILE A 671 7.43 -15.69 7.15
CA ILE A 671 7.85 -14.75 6.10
C ILE A 671 8.01 -15.50 4.76
N ALA A 672 7.15 -15.16 3.81
CA ALA A 672 7.31 -15.53 2.40
C ALA A 672 8.07 -14.40 1.66
N LEU A 673 9.28 -14.69 1.18
CA LEU A 673 10.03 -13.77 0.33
C LEU A 673 9.49 -13.79 -1.12
N PRO A 674 9.52 -12.67 -1.87
CA PRO A 674 9.02 -12.60 -3.24
C PRO A 674 9.92 -13.32 -4.28
N GLN A 675 11.11 -13.74 -3.86
CA GLN A 675 12.07 -14.54 -4.62
C GLN A 675 12.75 -15.52 -3.64
N PRO A 676 13.18 -16.71 -4.07
CA PRO A 676 14.11 -17.55 -3.31
C PRO A 676 15.43 -16.83 -3.03
N LEU A 677 16.16 -17.26 -2.01
CA LEU A 677 17.52 -16.77 -1.76
C LEU A 677 18.48 -17.23 -2.86
N ALA A 678 19.52 -16.44 -3.13
CA ALA A 678 20.63 -16.88 -3.94
C ALA A 678 21.44 -17.97 -3.20
N GLU A 679 21.97 -18.96 -3.92
CA GLU A 679 22.75 -20.09 -3.35
C GLU A 679 23.88 -19.64 -2.41
N LYS A 680 24.55 -18.51 -2.72
CA LYS A 680 25.60 -17.92 -1.88
C LYS A 680 25.07 -17.41 -0.54
N THR A 681 23.83 -16.92 -0.51
CA THR A 681 23.14 -16.49 0.70
C THR A 681 22.71 -17.70 1.52
N GLU A 682 22.23 -18.77 0.87
CA GLU A 682 21.91 -20.04 1.54
C GLU A 682 23.14 -20.66 2.22
N ALA A 683 24.28 -20.71 1.52
CA ALA A 683 25.52 -21.27 2.07
C ALA A 683 25.98 -20.56 3.36
N ILE A 684 25.82 -19.23 3.45
CA ILE A 684 26.09 -18.47 4.67
C ILE A 684 25.05 -18.78 5.75
N ALA A 685 23.76 -18.86 5.40
CA ALA A 685 22.70 -19.21 6.36
C ALA A 685 22.96 -20.59 7.00
N HIS A 686 23.33 -21.59 6.21
CA HIS A 686 23.73 -22.92 6.70
C HIS A 686 25.00 -22.87 7.57
N THR A 687 26.00 -22.08 7.19
CA THR A 687 27.23 -21.86 8.00
C THR A 687 26.92 -21.23 9.37
N LEU A 688 25.85 -20.41 9.44
CA LEU A 688 25.36 -19.77 10.65
C LEU A 688 24.23 -20.58 11.35
N ASN A 689 24.08 -21.87 11.00
CA ASN A 689 23.13 -22.83 11.55
C ASN A 689 21.63 -22.46 11.39
N TYR A 690 21.25 -21.73 10.35
CA TYR A 690 19.83 -21.47 10.02
C TYR A 690 19.24 -22.51 9.07
N THR A 691 18.00 -22.92 9.35
CA THR A 691 17.19 -23.77 8.47
C THR A 691 16.34 -22.92 7.54
N LEU A 692 16.37 -23.18 6.23
CA LEU A 692 15.60 -22.43 5.24
C LEU A 692 14.33 -23.18 4.82
N LEU A 693 13.22 -22.44 4.70
CA LEU A 693 11.95 -22.99 4.19
C LEU A 693 12.08 -23.31 2.69
N GLY A 694 12.25 -24.59 2.35
CA GLY A 694 12.29 -25.06 0.97
C GLY A 694 13.14 -26.31 0.71
N GLN A 695 14.04 -26.69 1.61
CA GLN A 695 14.91 -27.86 1.40
C GLN A 695 14.23 -29.17 1.83
N ALA A 696 13.58 -29.83 0.87
CA ALA A 696 13.31 -31.26 0.96
C ALA A 696 14.62 -32.03 0.80
N ASP A 697 15.06 -32.69 1.86
CA ASP A 697 16.38 -33.35 1.92
C ASP A 697 16.50 -34.46 0.85
N GLY A 698 17.39 -34.27 -0.11
CA GLY A 698 17.56 -35.09 -1.31
C GLY A 698 18.19 -36.47 -1.07
N ARG A 699 17.85 -37.14 0.03
CA ARG A 699 18.40 -38.44 0.45
C ARG A 699 17.28 -39.46 0.65
N SER A 700 17.04 -40.26 -0.40
CA SER A 700 16.24 -41.49 -0.29
C SER A 700 16.79 -42.39 0.82
N PRO A 701 15.99 -42.78 1.84
CA PRO A 701 16.40 -43.79 2.81
C PRO A 701 16.46 -45.15 2.11
N ARG A 702 17.66 -45.56 1.72
CA ARG A 702 17.94 -46.87 1.13
C ARG A 702 17.87 -47.95 2.21
N VAL A 703 16.64 -48.33 2.60
CA VAL A 703 16.42 -49.37 3.62
C VAL A 703 16.98 -50.70 3.11
N THR A 704 18.07 -51.14 3.74
CA THR A 704 18.72 -52.42 3.49
C THR A 704 18.07 -53.53 4.32
N LYS A 705 18.14 -54.76 3.83
CA LYS A 705 17.43 -55.92 4.39
C LYS A 705 17.99 -56.34 5.76
N GLY A 706 17.10 -56.48 6.75
CA GLY A 706 17.28 -57.28 7.96
C GLY A 706 16.14 -57.03 8.96
N GLY A 707 15.50 -58.01 9.61
CA GLY A 707 15.68 -59.45 9.48
C GLY A 707 15.32 -60.28 10.73
N ARG A 708 14.04 -60.28 11.17
CA ARG A 708 13.38 -61.25 12.09
C ARG A 708 11.89 -60.84 12.21
N GLN A 709 10.89 -61.67 11.86
CA GLN A 709 10.36 -62.85 12.59
C GLN A 709 9.98 -62.52 14.05
N THR A 710 8.76 -62.71 14.55
CA THR A 710 7.51 -63.33 14.04
C THR A 710 6.29 -62.36 14.25
N THR A 711 4.98 -62.66 14.13
CA THR A 711 4.22 -63.93 13.98
C THR A 711 2.87 -63.70 13.26
N GLU A 712 2.52 -64.63 12.37
CA GLU A 712 1.19 -65.14 11.94
C GLU A 712 -0.05 -64.22 11.70
N ALA A 713 -0.56 -64.32 10.46
CA ALA A 713 -1.87 -63.85 9.96
C ALA A 713 -2.98 -64.92 10.20
N PRO A 714 -4.24 -64.85 9.66
CA PRO A 714 -4.46 -65.01 8.20
C PRO A 714 -5.77 -64.46 7.53
N LEU A 715 -5.65 -64.10 6.23
CA LEU A 715 -6.60 -64.37 5.10
C LEU A 715 -8.01 -63.71 5.11
N ARG A 716 -8.69 -63.35 4.00
CA ARG A 716 -8.65 -63.65 2.52
C ARG A 716 -9.20 -62.41 1.76
N SER A 717 -8.56 -61.87 0.71
CA SER A 717 -8.63 -62.20 -0.73
C SER A 717 -9.98 -62.07 -1.46
N SER A 718 -10.09 -61.19 -2.48
CA SER A 718 -10.36 -61.59 -3.89
C SER A 718 -10.55 -60.42 -4.90
N GLN A 719 -9.67 -60.40 -5.91
CA GLN A 719 -9.91 -60.18 -7.35
C GLN A 719 -10.64 -58.95 -7.96
N SER A 720 -10.01 -58.51 -9.06
CA SER A 720 -10.42 -57.67 -10.18
C SER A 720 -11.79 -57.96 -10.84
N GLY A 721 -12.39 -56.91 -11.44
CA GLY A 721 -13.48 -57.03 -12.43
C GLY A 721 -13.81 -55.68 -13.08
N ASN A 722 -14.13 -55.67 -14.39
CA ASN A 722 -14.40 -54.48 -15.19
C ASN A 722 -15.85 -53.97 -15.10
N GLN A 723 -16.01 -52.66 -15.28
CA GLN A 723 -17.19 -51.93 -15.81
C GLN A 723 -18.62 -52.40 -15.46
N SER A 724 -19.35 -51.53 -14.75
CA SER A 724 -20.79 -51.31 -15.01
C SER A 724 -21.23 -49.93 -14.53
N VAL A 725 -21.72 -49.08 -15.44
CA VAL A 725 -22.50 -47.88 -15.08
C VAL A 725 -23.87 -48.34 -14.60
N GLN A 726 -24.22 -48.08 -13.32
CA GLN A 726 -25.61 -47.79 -12.92
C GLN A 726 -25.75 -47.37 -11.44
N ASN A 727 -26.76 -46.52 -11.21
CA ASN A 727 -27.40 -46.19 -9.93
C ASN A 727 -26.60 -45.33 -8.93
N LEU A 728 -26.60 -44.02 -9.20
CA LEU A 728 -26.59 -43.01 -8.16
C LEU A 728 -27.69 -43.32 -7.11
N LYS A 729 -27.28 -43.50 -5.86
CA LYS A 729 -28.12 -43.11 -4.72
C LYS A 729 -27.63 -41.73 -4.31
N SER A 730 -28.52 -40.74 -4.33
CA SER A 730 -28.25 -39.39 -3.84
C SER A 730 -27.70 -39.45 -2.41
N SER A 731 -26.47 -38.98 -2.21
CA SER A 731 -25.90 -38.84 -0.86
C SER A 731 -26.71 -37.84 -0.06
N SER A 732 -27.27 -38.26 1.07
CA SER A 732 -27.90 -37.35 2.04
C SER A 732 -26.88 -36.63 2.94
N ALA A 733 -25.61 -37.04 2.89
CA ALA A 733 -24.52 -36.39 3.60
C ALA A 733 -23.88 -35.30 2.73
N ALA A 734 -23.54 -34.16 3.35
CA ALA A 734 -22.81 -33.07 2.72
C ALA A 734 -21.50 -33.56 2.07
N ALA A 735 -21.29 -33.22 0.80
CA ALA A 735 -19.99 -33.32 0.14
C ALA A 735 -19.28 -31.97 0.22
N GLU A 736 -17.99 -31.98 0.54
CA GLU A 736 -17.18 -30.77 0.71
C GLU A 736 -16.28 -30.56 -0.52
N LEU A 737 -16.40 -29.39 -1.15
CA LEU A 737 -15.57 -28.92 -2.25
C LEU A 737 -14.64 -27.83 -1.76
N THR A 738 -13.43 -27.75 -2.31
CA THR A 738 -12.42 -26.75 -1.97
C THR A 738 -11.94 -26.04 -3.23
N LEU A 739 -12.08 -24.71 -3.28
CA LEU A 739 -11.66 -23.87 -4.41
C LEU A 739 -10.65 -22.83 -3.95
N THR A 740 -9.56 -22.61 -4.69
CA THR A 740 -8.63 -21.50 -4.42
C THR A 740 -8.88 -20.38 -5.41
N LEU A 741 -9.38 -19.25 -4.94
CA LEU A 741 -9.78 -18.09 -5.73
C LEU A 741 -9.25 -16.82 -5.07
N ASN A 742 -8.78 -15.83 -5.85
CA ASN A 742 -8.27 -14.54 -5.34
C ASN A 742 -7.20 -14.65 -4.23
N GLY A 743 -6.44 -15.75 -4.19
CA GLY A 743 -5.43 -16.02 -3.15
C GLY A 743 -5.98 -16.60 -1.84
N LEU A 744 -7.28 -16.93 -1.77
CA LEU A 744 -7.93 -17.54 -0.62
C LEU A 744 -8.47 -18.95 -0.92
N THR A 745 -8.28 -19.82 0.06
CA THR A 745 -8.90 -21.14 0.28
C THR A 745 -10.40 -21.10 0.58
N HIS A 746 -11.34 -21.36 -0.34
CA HIS A 746 -12.76 -21.44 0.02
C HIS A 746 -13.24 -22.89 0.19
N SER A 747 -13.87 -23.20 1.31
CA SER A 747 -14.59 -24.47 1.52
C SER A 747 -16.08 -24.30 1.23
N ILE A 748 -16.68 -25.31 0.62
CA ILE A 748 -18.04 -25.25 0.07
C ILE A 748 -18.76 -26.57 0.41
N CYS A 749 -19.82 -26.49 1.22
CA CYS A 749 -20.69 -27.61 1.50
C CYS A 749 -21.71 -27.78 0.36
N THR A 750 -21.93 -29.00 -0.10
CA THR A 750 -22.80 -29.29 -1.24
C THR A 750 -23.69 -30.52 -1.02
N TRP A 751 -24.91 -30.48 -1.56
CA TRP A 751 -25.91 -31.56 -1.50
C TRP A 751 -26.67 -31.67 -2.82
N GLY A 752 -27.19 -32.86 -3.14
CA GLY A 752 -27.88 -33.12 -4.40
C GLY A 752 -26.93 -33.37 -5.57
N ASP A 753 -27.50 -33.76 -6.71
CA ASP A 753 -26.78 -34.12 -7.94
C ASP A 753 -26.15 -32.89 -8.61
N ASP A 754 -24.93 -33.00 -9.16
CA ASP A 754 -24.25 -31.88 -9.84
C ASP A 754 -25.00 -31.38 -11.09
N SER A 755 -25.86 -32.22 -11.69
CA SER A 755 -26.71 -31.85 -12.84
C SER A 755 -28.06 -31.23 -12.46
N ALA A 756 -28.40 -31.17 -11.17
CA ALA A 756 -29.67 -30.63 -10.70
C ALA A 756 -29.69 -29.09 -10.68
N PRO A 757 -30.88 -28.43 -10.71
CA PRO A 757 -30.96 -26.98 -10.74
C PRO A 757 -30.29 -26.33 -9.50
N PRO A 758 -29.41 -25.34 -9.70
CA PRO A 758 -28.60 -24.78 -8.63
C PRO A 758 -29.34 -23.86 -7.66
N ILE A 759 -29.02 -24.05 -6.38
CA ILE A 759 -29.47 -23.25 -5.24
C ILE A 759 -28.22 -22.83 -4.44
N VAL A 760 -28.02 -21.53 -4.25
CA VAL A 760 -26.90 -20.97 -3.47
C VAL A 760 -27.41 -20.44 -2.13
N CYS A 761 -26.81 -20.90 -1.02
CA CYS A 761 -27.22 -20.57 0.35
C CYS A 761 -26.08 -19.85 1.11
N ILE A 762 -26.29 -18.59 1.47
CA ILE A 762 -25.31 -17.74 2.17
C ILE A 762 -25.67 -17.63 3.66
N HIS A 763 -24.72 -18.01 4.53
CA HIS A 763 -24.92 -18.07 5.99
C HIS A 763 -24.71 -16.72 6.71
N GLY A 764 -25.06 -16.69 8.01
CA GLY A 764 -24.89 -15.53 8.90
C GLY A 764 -23.46 -15.33 9.43
N ILE A 765 -23.27 -14.27 10.22
CA ILE A 765 -21.97 -13.93 10.82
C ILE A 765 -21.61 -14.89 11.97
N LEU A 766 -20.42 -15.51 11.91
CA LEU A 766 -19.95 -16.61 12.77
C LEU A 766 -20.66 -17.97 12.58
N ASP A 767 -21.46 -18.13 11.52
CA ASP A 767 -21.95 -19.43 11.07
C ASP A 767 -20.97 -20.08 10.06
N GLN A 768 -21.41 -21.14 9.40
CA GLN A 768 -20.65 -21.90 8.39
C GLN A 768 -21.62 -22.49 7.35
N GLY A 769 -21.16 -22.84 6.15
CA GLY A 769 -21.99 -23.41 5.09
C GLY A 769 -22.76 -24.67 5.51
N LEU A 770 -22.17 -25.50 6.40
CA LEU A 770 -22.82 -26.69 6.96
C LEU A 770 -24.10 -26.38 7.77
N ILE A 771 -24.31 -25.14 8.25
CA ILE A 771 -25.52 -24.76 9.01
C ILE A 771 -26.81 -24.96 8.20
N TRP A 772 -26.72 -24.93 6.87
CA TRP A 772 -27.84 -25.13 5.97
C TRP A 772 -28.26 -26.60 5.81
N GLU A 773 -27.52 -27.58 6.35
CA GLU A 773 -27.79 -29.01 6.13
C GLU A 773 -29.26 -29.44 6.35
N PRO A 774 -29.98 -28.99 7.39
CA PRO A 774 -31.39 -29.37 7.59
C PRO A 774 -32.32 -28.92 6.45
N VAL A 775 -32.06 -27.76 5.86
CA VAL A 775 -32.79 -27.25 4.68
C VAL A 775 -32.28 -27.93 3.40
N ALA A 776 -30.96 -28.04 3.27
CA ALA A 776 -30.29 -28.55 2.09
C ALA A 776 -30.61 -30.02 1.81
N GLN A 777 -30.76 -30.85 2.85
CA GLN A 777 -31.18 -32.24 2.72
C GLN A 777 -32.59 -32.36 2.13
N VAL A 778 -33.53 -31.50 2.54
CA VAL A 778 -34.89 -31.48 1.98
C VAL A 778 -34.87 -31.01 0.53
N LEU A 779 -34.15 -29.93 0.22
CA LEU A 779 -34.01 -29.43 -1.15
C LEU A 779 -33.34 -30.44 -2.09
N ALA A 780 -32.29 -31.14 -1.63
CA ALA A 780 -31.63 -32.20 -2.40
C ALA A 780 -32.57 -33.40 -2.66
N GLN A 781 -33.44 -33.75 -1.72
CA GLN A 781 -34.48 -34.78 -1.92
C GLN A 781 -35.57 -34.32 -2.92
N GLN A 782 -35.81 -33.02 -3.04
CA GLN A 782 -36.68 -32.43 -4.07
C GLN A 782 -35.97 -32.24 -5.43
N GLY A 783 -34.74 -32.75 -5.59
CA GLY A 783 -34.03 -32.74 -6.87
C GLY A 783 -33.32 -31.44 -7.21
N TYR A 784 -32.85 -30.69 -6.22
CA TYR A 784 -32.03 -29.48 -6.40
C TYR A 784 -30.55 -29.69 -6.02
N ARG A 785 -29.64 -28.93 -6.64
CA ARG A 785 -28.23 -28.86 -6.28
C ARG A 785 -28.00 -27.72 -5.30
N VAL A 786 -27.80 -28.02 -4.02
CA VAL A 786 -27.57 -27.00 -2.99
C VAL A 786 -26.08 -26.78 -2.76
N ILE A 787 -25.67 -25.52 -2.75
CA ILE A 787 -24.29 -25.07 -2.52
C ILE A 787 -24.29 -24.01 -1.42
N ALA A 788 -23.58 -24.29 -0.32
CA ALA A 788 -23.40 -23.38 0.80
C ALA A 788 -21.89 -23.15 1.04
N PRO A 789 -21.32 -22.06 0.49
CA PRO A 789 -19.93 -21.70 0.74
C PRO A 789 -19.74 -21.25 2.19
N ASP A 790 -18.61 -21.62 2.80
CA ASP A 790 -18.10 -20.91 3.96
C ASP A 790 -17.54 -19.56 3.51
N LEU A 791 -18.06 -18.45 4.07
CA LEU A 791 -17.49 -17.12 3.87
C LEU A 791 -16.02 -17.08 4.34
N ARG A 792 -15.17 -16.21 3.77
CA ARG A 792 -13.78 -16.06 4.24
C ARG A 792 -13.71 -15.86 5.76
N GLY A 793 -12.71 -16.49 6.40
CA GLY A 793 -12.56 -16.52 7.86
C GLY A 793 -13.58 -17.38 8.63
N HIS A 794 -14.58 -17.98 7.98
CA HIS A 794 -15.60 -18.82 8.60
C HIS A 794 -15.42 -20.30 8.20
N GLY A 795 -16.01 -21.21 8.99
CA GLY A 795 -16.02 -22.63 8.68
C GLY A 795 -14.62 -23.20 8.50
N ARG A 796 -14.30 -23.65 7.29
CA ARG A 796 -12.96 -24.10 6.85
C ARG A 796 -12.37 -23.21 5.74
N SER A 797 -12.96 -22.06 5.46
CA SER A 797 -12.43 -21.08 4.50
C SER A 797 -11.28 -20.27 5.10
N SER A 798 -10.30 -19.92 4.27
CA SER A 798 -9.08 -19.19 4.64
C SER A 798 -9.36 -17.89 5.38
N HIS A 799 -8.48 -17.63 6.36
CA HIS A 799 -8.42 -16.38 7.07
C HIS A 799 -7.74 -15.32 6.21
N VAL A 800 -8.13 -14.05 6.36
CA VAL A 800 -7.40 -12.94 5.75
C VAL A 800 -6.05 -12.74 6.47
N GLY A 801 -4.98 -12.57 5.70
CA GLY A 801 -3.61 -12.52 6.23
C GLY A 801 -3.33 -11.37 7.23
N PRO A 802 -2.10 -11.29 7.76
CA PRO A 802 -1.69 -10.17 8.63
C PRO A 802 -1.94 -8.83 7.94
N GLY A 803 -2.67 -7.92 8.59
CA GLY A 803 -3.11 -6.64 8.03
C GLY A 803 -4.44 -6.68 7.26
N GLY A 804 -4.90 -7.85 6.80
CA GLY A 804 -6.21 -8.01 6.15
C GLY A 804 -7.39 -7.87 7.11
N SER A 805 -8.48 -7.29 6.63
CA SER A 805 -9.76 -7.11 7.35
C SER A 805 -10.94 -7.69 6.56
N TYR A 806 -12.10 -7.82 7.21
CA TYR A 806 -13.32 -8.38 6.62
C TYR A 806 -14.34 -7.28 6.30
N HIS A 807 -14.71 -7.11 5.03
CA HIS A 807 -15.78 -6.19 4.61
C HIS A 807 -16.90 -6.90 3.86
N LEU A 808 -18.07 -6.25 3.81
CA LEU A 808 -19.23 -6.79 3.12
C LEU A 808 -19.00 -6.96 1.60
N LEU A 809 -18.20 -6.07 0.98
CA LEU A 809 -17.78 -6.18 -0.43
C LEU A 809 -16.77 -7.31 -0.67
N ASP A 810 -15.94 -7.66 0.32
CA ASP A 810 -15.04 -8.81 0.23
C ASP A 810 -15.83 -10.12 0.11
N PHE A 811 -16.83 -10.30 0.97
CA PHE A 811 -17.73 -11.45 0.92
C PHE A 811 -18.53 -11.49 -0.40
N LEU A 812 -18.98 -10.33 -0.90
CA LEU A 812 -19.67 -10.24 -2.19
C LEU A 812 -18.76 -10.69 -3.36
N SER A 813 -17.49 -10.26 -3.33
CA SER A 813 -16.47 -10.65 -4.33
C SER A 813 -16.17 -12.14 -4.30
N ASP A 814 -16.06 -12.75 -3.11
CA ASP A 814 -15.88 -14.20 -2.97
C ASP A 814 -17.07 -14.98 -3.55
N ILE A 815 -18.30 -14.53 -3.29
CA ILE A 815 -19.52 -15.18 -3.80
C ILE A 815 -19.59 -15.07 -5.33
N ASP A 816 -19.27 -13.91 -5.92
CA ASP A 816 -19.19 -13.77 -7.39
C ASP A 816 -18.09 -14.67 -7.98
N ALA A 817 -16.91 -14.74 -7.36
CA ALA A 817 -15.84 -15.62 -7.80
C ALA A 817 -16.21 -17.12 -7.72
N ILE A 818 -16.80 -17.56 -6.62
CA ILE A 818 -17.24 -18.95 -6.41
C ILE A 818 -18.34 -19.32 -7.41
N ILE A 819 -19.35 -18.46 -7.57
CA ILE A 819 -20.45 -18.71 -8.52
C ILE A 819 -19.90 -18.71 -9.95
N ASN A 820 -19.05 -17.76 -10.34
CA ASN A 820 -18.45 -17.74 -11.69
C ASN A 820 -17.56 -18.97 -11.97
N HIS A 821 -16.94 -19.57 -10.95
CA HIS A 821 -16.15 -20.79 -11.12
C HIS A 821 -17.03 -22.04 -11.29
N LEU A 822 -18.08 -22.18 -10.48
CA LEU A 822 -18.99 -23.34 -10.52
C LEU A 822 -19.99 -23.26 -11.69
N TYR A 823 -20.37 -22.05 -12.05
CA TYR A 823 -21.41 -21.70 -13.00
C TYR A 823 -20.89 -20.55 -13.88
N PRO A 824 -20.01 -20.80 -14.84
CA PRO A 824 -19.47 -19.75 -15.70
C PRO A 824 -20.57 -19.14 -16.58
N PRO A 825 -20.56 -17.81 -16.81
CA PRO A 825 -21.48 -17.20 -17.75
C PRO A 825 -21.20 -17.68 -19.17
N THR A 826 -22.24 -17.97 -19.95
CA THR A 826 -22.11 -18.29 -21.37
C THR A 826 -21.59 -17.07 -22.14
N PRO A 827 -20.66 -17.24 -23.10
CA PRO A 827 -20.23 -16.15 -23.95
C PRO A 827 -21.39 -15.69 -24.83
N HIS A 828 -21.99 -14.55 -24.51
CA HIS A 828 -22.98 -13.93 -25.39
C HIS A 828 -22.33 -13.65 -26.75
N SER A 829 -22.91 -14.22 -27.81
CA SER A 829 -22.69 -13.70 -29.16
C SER A 829 -23.08 -12.22 -29.17
N PRO A 830 -22.31 -11.34 -29.85
CA PRO A 830 -22.58 -9.90 -29.82
C PRO A 830 -24.02 -9.63 -30.27
N THR A 831 -24.72 -8.81 -29.47
CA THR A 831 -26.16 -8.61 -29.57
C THR A 831 -26.58 -8.16 -30.96
N GLN A 832 -27.58 -8.85 -31.51
CA GLN A 832 -28.13 -8.51 -32.82
C GLN A 832 -28.74 -7.11 -32.80
N ASN A 833 -28.36 -6.31 -33.79
CA ASN A 833 -28.90 -4.99 -34.06
C ASN A 833 -30.43 -5.08 -34.30
N PRO A 834 -31.29 -4.32 -33.58
CA PRO A 834 -32.75 -4.41 -33.71
C PRO A 834 -33.35 -4.03 -35.08
N ASN A 835 -32.53 -3.67 -36.07
CA ASN A 835 -32.94 -3.19 -37.39
C ASN A 835 -32.28 -3.97 -38.54
N SER A 836 -32.52 -5.27 -38.66
CA SER A 836 -32.29 -6.00 -39.91
C SER A 836 -33.48 -6.85 -40.32
N LYS A 837 -33.99 -6.62 -41.54
CA LYS A 837 -35.07 -7.41 -42.15
C LYS A 837 -34.47 -8.58 -42.92
N ILE A 838 -35.04 -9.76 -42.69
CA ILE A 838 -35.28 -10.85 -43.66
C ILE A 838 -34.23 -11.01 -44.78
N SER A 839 -33.40 -12.04 -44.68
CA SER A 839 -33.07 -12.88 -45.83
C SER A 839 -32.87 -14.33 -45.38
N SER A 840 -32.98 -15.28 -46.33
CA SER A 840 -33.39 -16.66 -46.07
C SER A 840 -32.27 -17.70 -46.15
N GLY A 841 -32.29 -18.63 -45.20
CA GLY A 841 -31.97 -20.05 -45.44
C GLY A 841 -30.51 -20.47 -45.38
N VAL A 842 -30.22 -21.39 -44.45
CA VAL A 842 -29.64 -22.74 -44.70
C VAL A 842 -29.64 -23.48 -43.36
N GLU A 843 -30.16 -24.70 -43.33
CA GLU A 843 -30.05 -25.59 -42.17
C GLU A 843 -28.65 -26.22 -42.14
N GLN A 844 -27.93 -26.09 -41.01
CA GLN A 844 -26.92 -27.08 -40.63
C GLN A 844 -27.01 -27.37 -39.12
N SER A 845 -27.29 -28.63 -38.83
CA SER A 845 -27.34 -29.19 -37.49
C SER A 845 -25.94 -29.50 -36.96
N VAL A 846 -25.65 -29.02 -35.75
CA VAL A 846 -24.54 -29.53 -34.92
C VAL A 846 -25.08 -29.74 -33.51
N GLU A 847 -25.43 -30.98 -33.18
CA GLU A 847 -25.62 -31.39 -31.79
C GLU A 847 -24.26 -31.64 -31.14
N GLN A 848 -23.93 -30.91 -30.07
CA GLN A 848 -23.10 -31.42 -28.97
C GLN A 848 -23.12 -30.48 -27.75
N GLY A 849 -23.83 -30.90 -26.69
CA GLY A 849 -23.51 -30.54 -25.31
C GLY A 849 -23.85 -29.13 -24.81
N ASN A 850 -25.13 -28.73 -24.82
CA ASN A 850 -25.56 -27.58 -24.00
C ASN A 850 -25.38 -27.90 -22.51
N ALA A 851 -24.42 -27.25 -21.85
CA ALA A 851 -24.51 -27.02 -20.41
C ALA A 851 -25.72 -26.09 -20.15
N PRO A 852 -26.53 -26.32 -19.10
CA PRO A 852 -27.68 -25.48 -18.83
C PRO A 852 -27.24 -24.05 -18.49
N GLU A 853 -27.95 -23.06 -19.02
CA GLU A 853 -27.80 -21.65 -18.62
C GLU A 853 -28.00 -21.56 -17.11
N SER A 854 -26.91 -21.34 -16.38
CA SER A 854 -26.88 -21.50 -14.93
C SER A 854 -27.40 -20.28 -14.19
N ILE A 855 -28.71 -20.05 -14.34
CA ILE A 855 -29.54 -19.20 -13.49
C ILE A 855 -29.91 -20.01 -12.23
N TYR A 856 -29.68 -19.45 -11.05
CA TYR A 856 -29.85 -20.15 -9.76
C TYR A 856 -30.84 -19.42 -8.84
N ALA A 857 -31.37 -20.16 -7.86
CA ALA A 857 -32.03 -19.56 -6.72
C ALA A 857 -30.97 -19.08 -5.71
N LEU A 858 -31.17 -17.90 -5.12
CA LEU A 858 -30.26 -17.32 -4.14
C LEU A 858 -30.97 -17.13 -2.80
N ILE A 859 -30.41 -17.71 -1.75
CA ILE A 859 -30.94 -17.65 -0.39
C ILE A 859 -29.87 -17.08 0.54
N GLY A 860 -30.25 -16.14 1.39
CA GLY A 860 -29.36 -15.61 2.42
C GLY A 860 -30.06 -15.47 3.76
N HIS A 861 -29.35 -15.81 4.84
CA HIS A 861 -29.81 -15.66 6.22
C HIS A 861 -29.07 -14.53 6.95
N SER A 862 -29.78 -13.65 7.65
CA SER A 862 -29.18 -12.60 8.49
C SER A 862 -28.16 -11.75 7.70
N MET A 863 -26.87 -11.76 8.06
CA MET A 863 -25.81 -11.10 7.25
C MET A 863 -25.76 -11.61 5.80
N GLY A 864 -25.94 -12.90 5.58
CA GLY A 864 -26.00 -13.53 4.26
C GLY A 864 -27.17 -13.04 3.40
N SER A 865 -28.28 -12.59 4.00
CA SER A 865 -29.40 -11.99 3.26
C SER A 865 -29.01 -10.67 2.59
N ILE A 866 -28.12 -9.89 3.21
CA ILE A 866 -27.59 -8.64 2.66
C ILE A 866 -26.67 -8.95 1.49
N ILE A 867 -25.74 -9.90 1.66
CA ILE A 867 -24.82 -10.34 0.59
C ILE A 867 -25.65 -10.84 -0.61
N ALA A 868 -26.70 -11.62 -0.36
CA ALA A 868 -27.61 -12.10 -1.40
C ALA A 868 -28.36 -10.96 -2.13
N ALA A 869 -28.88 -9.96 -1.41
CA ALA A 869 -29.57 -8.81 -2.01
C ALA A 869 -28.62 -7.93 -2.84
N LEU A 870 -27.41 -7.67 -2.35
CA LEU A 870 -26.38 -6.92 -3.10
C LEU A 870 -25.94 -7.68 -4.35
N TYR A 871 -25.75 -9.00 -4.23
CA TYR A 871 -25.43 -9.86 -5.36
C TYR A 871 -26.54 -9.80 -6.42
N ALA A 872 -27.80 -10.02 -6.01
CA ALA A 872 -28.95 -9.98 -6.91
C ALA A 872 -29.14 -8.60 -7.58
N SER A 873 -28.82 -7.50 -6.90
CA SER A 873 -28.80 -6.16 -7.49
C SER A 873 -27.70 -6.00 -8.55
N SER A 874 -26.53 -6.62 -8.35
CA SER A 874 -25.39 -6.53 -9.27
C SER A 874 -25.41 -7.51 -10.45
N ARG A 875 -26.16 -8.62 -10.32
CA ARG A 875 -26.26 -9.74 -11.29
C ARG A 875 -27.72 -10.20 -11.47
N PRO A 876 -28.69 -9.30 -11.72
CA PRO A 876 -30.11 -9.67 -11.77
C PRO A 876 -30.42 -10.73 -12.85
N GLU A 877 -29.66 -10.74 -13.94
CA GLU A 877 -29.75 -11.70 -15.04
C GLU A 877 -29.43 -13.16 -14.64
N ARG A 878 -28.85 -13.37 -13.45
CA ARG A 878 -28.39 -14.68 -12.98
C ARG A 878 -29.19 -15.25 -11.81
N VAL A 879 -30.06 -14.44 -11.20
CA VAL A 879 -30.83 -14.82 -10.02
C VAL A 879 -32.29 -15.06 -10.41
N ARG A 880 -32.68 -16.33 -10.44
CA ARG A 880 -34.05 -16.78 -10.77
C ARG A 880 -35.06 -16.34 -9.71
N SER A 881 -34.68 -16.44 -8.45
CA SER A 881 -35.52 -16.10 -7.31
C SER A 881 -34.64 -15.80 -6.10
N LEU A 882 -35.00 -14.77 -5.33
CA LEU A 882 -34.27 -14.35 -4.13
C LEU A 882 -35.10 -14.66 -2.88
N THR A 883 -34.56 -15.44 -1.94
CA THR A 883 -35.19 -15.66 -0.62
C THR A 883 -34.35 -15.06 0.49
N LEU A 884 -34.92 -14.09 1.20
CA LEU A 884 -34.26 -13.38 2.30
C LEU A 884 -34.81 -13.91 3.63
N VAL A 885 -34.00 -14.66 4.37
CA VAL A 885 -34.39 -15.27 5.65
C VAL A 885 -33.92 -14.39 6.79
N GLU A 886 -34.86 -13.86 7.58
CA GLU A 886 -34.58 -13.00 8.73
C GLU A 886 -33.65 -11.83 8.35
N THR A 887 -34.04 -11.13 7.28
CA THR A 887 -33.26 -10.02 6.71
C THR A 887 -33.08 -8.88 7.70
N ILE A 888 -31.95 -8.18 7.61
CA ILE A 888 -31.54 -7.14 8.58
C ILE A 888 -31.21 -5.84 7.86
N LEU A 889 -31.39 -4.71 8.54
CA LEU A 889 -31.11 -3.38 7.98
C LEU A 889 -29.82 -2.76 8.55
N PRO A 890 -29.19 -1.82 7.80
CA PRO A 890 -28.18 -0.94 8.36
C PRO A 890 -28.70 -0.12 9.53
N ALA A 891 -27.80 0.23 10.44
CA ALA A 891 -28.08 1.16 11.53
C ALA A 891 -28.53 2.53 10.99
N GLU A 892 -29.51 3.15 11.64
CA GLU A 892 -30.09 4.44 11.22
C GLU A 892 -29.10 5.60 11.25
N LYS A 893 -28.21 5.63 12.25
CA LYS A 893 -27.16 6.66 12.36
C LYS A 893 -25.89 6.17 11.69
N ARG A 894 -25.44 6.91 10.67
CA ARG A 894 -24.07 6.77 10.15
C ARG A 894 -23.11 7.16 11.28
N ALA A 895 -22.28 6.21 11.74
CA ALA A 895 -21.25 6.48 12.74
C ALA A 895 -20.31 7.60 12.25
N GLN A 896 -19.76 8.41 13.15
CA GLN A 896 -18.86 9.49 12.72
C GLN A 896 -17.63 8.89 12.04
N VAL A 897 -17.01 9.60 11.09
CA VAL A 897 -15.81 9.11 10.40
C VAL A 897 -14.71 8.74 11.40
N THR A 898 -14.58 9.51 12.49
CA THR A 898 -13.69 9.23 13.62
C THR A 898 -13.99 7.89 14.30
N ASP A 899 -15.26 7.55 14.54
CA ASP A 899 -15.67 6.26 15.12
C ASP A 899 -15.33 5.10 14.18
N GLN A 900 -15.52 5.31 12.87
CA GLN A 900 -15.23 4.31 11.84
C GLN A 900 -13.72 4.07 11.66
N LEU A 901 -12.92 5.14 11.72
CA LEU A 901 -11.46 5.07 11.71
C LEU A 901 -10.92 4.46 13.03
N THR A 902 -11.50 4.81 14.17
CA THR A 902 -11.16 4.19 15.47
C THR A 902 -11.49 2.70 15.46
N ALA A 903 -12.64 2.31 14.92
CA ALA A 903 -12.99 0.90 14.70
C ALA A 903 -12.02 0.20 13.75
N LEU A 904 -11.57 0.86 12.67
CA LEU A 904 -10.54 0.34 11.76
C LEU A 904 -9.20 0.09 12.46
N LEU A 905 -8.68 1.08 13.21
CA LEU A 905 -7.42 0.94 13.94
C LEU A 905 -7.55 -0.11 15.06
N ASN A 906 -8.71 -0.19 15.72
CA ASN A 906 -9.00 -1.24 16.70
C ASN A 906 -9.17 -2.64 16.09
N THR A 907 -9.46 -2.77 14.78
CA THR A 907 -9.38 -4.07 14.07
C THR A 907 -7.94 -4.49 13.71
N GLN A 908 -6.96 -3.59 13.83
CA GLN A 908 -5.53 -3.87 13.66
C GLN A 908 -4.81 -4.05 15.02
N SER A 909 -5.49 -3.78 16.14
CA SER A 909 -4.99 -4.04 17.50
C SER A 909 -5.00 -5.55 17.82
N PRO A 910 -4.16 -6.04 18.74
CA PRO A 910 -4.14 -7.47 19.09
C PRO A 910 -5.51 -7.93 19.61
N ILE A 911 -6.05 -8.96 18.95
CA ILE A 911 -7.38 -9.50 19.22
C ILE A 911 -7.23 -10.70 20.16
N PRO A 912 -8.01 -10.79 21.25
CA PRO A 912 -7.91 -11.92 22.17
C PRO A 912 -8.16 -13.26 21.48
N ASP A 913 -7.29 -14.23 21.74
CA ASP A 913 -7.37 -15.60 21.25
C ASP A 913 -8.74 -16.26 21.53
N HIS A 914 -9.06 -17.30 20.76
CA HIS A 914 -10.21 -18.14 21.08
C HIS A 914 -10.07 -18.84 22.45
N PRO A 915 -11.16 -18.89 23.26
CA PRO A 915 -11.14 -19.66 24.49
C PRO A 915 -10.90 -21.12 24.16
N ILE A 916 -10.11 -21.77 25.01
CA ILE A 916 -9.81 -23.18 24.89
C ILE A 916 -10.89 -23.93 25.66
N PHE A 917 -11.67 -24.75 24.94
CA PHE A 917 -12.66 -25.65 25.49
C PHE A 917 -12.00 -26.98 25.86
N PRO A 918 -12.41 -27.68 26.94
CA PRO A 918 -11.83 -28.98 27.29
C PRO A 918 -12.01 -30.05 26.21
N ASP A 919 -13.10 -29.97 25.44
CA ASP A 919 -13.47 -30.93 24.39
C ASP A 919 -14.45 -30.30 23.38
N VAL A 920 -14.65 -30.97 22.24
CA VAL A 920 -15.61 -30.56 21.20
C VAL A 920 -17.05 -30.58 21.72
N ALA A 921 -17.39 -31.46 22.67
CA ALA A 921 -18.72 -31.50 23.28
C ALA A 921 -19.05 -30.22 24.08
N THR A 922 -18.04 -29.58 24.68
CA THR A 922 -18.16 -28.29 25.36
C THR A 922 -18.30 -27.14 24.37
N ALA A 923 -17.57 -27.18 23.25
CA ALA A 923 -17.76 -26.24 22.15
C ALA A 923 -19.18 -26.37 21.53
N ALA A 924 -19.66 -27.59 21.28
CA ALA A 924 -21.02 -27.88 20.83
C ALA A 924 -22.08 -27.35 21.80
N ARG A 925 -21.90 -27.55 23.11
CA ARG A 925 -22.76 -26.97 24.15
C ARG A 925 -22.77 -25.44 24.11
N ARG A 926 -21.64 -24.80 23.77
CA ARG A 926 -21.54 -23.34 23.59
C ARG A 926 -22.31 -22.86 22.35
N LEU A 927 -22.36 -23.63 21.26
CA LEU A 927 -23.24 -23.36 20.12
C LEU A 927 -24.71 -23.42 20.53
N ARG A 928 -25.13 -24.47 21.27
CA ARG A 928 -26.51 -24.60 21.76
C ARG A 928 -26.93 -23.50 22.76
N GLN A 929 -25.99 -22.89 23.48
CA GLN A 929 -26.27 -21.70 24.30
C GLN A 929 -26.62 -20.46 23.47
N GLY A 930 -26.00 -20.29 22.30
CA GLY A 930 -26.31 -19.20 21.37
C GLY A 930 -27.54 -19.48 20.52
N THR A 931 -27.74 -20.75 20.14
CA THR A 931 -28.86 -21.22 19.30
C THR A 931 -29.53 -22.43 19.94
N PRO A 932 -30.53 -22.23 20.84
CA PRO A 932 -31.15 -23.30 21.61
C PRO A 932 -31.93 -24.36 20.79
N SER A 933 -32.22 -24.08 19.52
CA SER A 933 -32.88 -25.01 18.59
C SER A 933 -31.94 -26.04 17.95
N LEU A 934 -30.63 -25.88 18.08
CA LEU A 934 -29.67 -26.89 17.63
C LEU A 934 -29.82 -28.19 18.43
N SER A 935 -30.03 -29.31 17.73
CA SER A 935 -29.96 -30.65 18.34
C SER A 935 -28.55 -30.95 18.86
N GLU A 936 -28.44 -31.89 19.79
CA GLU A 936 -27.16 -32.31 20.35
C GLU A 936 -26.21 -32.81 19.24
N ASP A 937 -26.65 -33.80 18.46
CA ASP A 937 -25.86 -34.39 17.37
C ASP A 937 -25.43 -33.37 16.31
N PHE A 938 -26.33 -32.47 15.90
CA PHE A 938 -25.99 -31.47 14.88
C PHE A 938 -25.07 -30.38 15.42
N SER A 939 -25.25 -29.96 16.69
CA SER A 939 -24.30 -29.05 17.34
C SER A 939 -22.91 -29.64 17.51
N LEU A 940 -22.81 -30.97 17.71
CA LEU A 940 -21.53 -31.67 17.76
C LEU A 940 -20.86 -31.67 16.39
N LYS A 941 -21.58 -32.09 15.35
CA LYS A 941 -21.10 -32.09 13.95
C LYS A 941 -20.65 -30.69 13.49
N LEU A 942 -21.39 -29.65 13.86
CA LEU A 942 -21.01 -28.26 13.58
C LEU A 942 -19.71 -27.89 14.31
N ALA A 943 -19.59 -28.22 15.60
CA ALA A 943 -18.41 -27.92 16.40
C ALA A 943 -17.16 -28.68 15.92
N GLU A 944 -17.28 -29.97 15.58
CA GLU A 944 -16.21 -30.78 15.00
C GLU A 944 -15.61 -30.13 13.74
N ARG A 945 -16.46 -29.53 12.89
CA ARG A 945 -16.01 -28.87 11.66
C ARG A 945 -15.28 -27.54 11.88
N ILE A 946 -15.52 -26.85 13.00
CA ILE A 946 -14.96 -25.52 13.31
C ILE A 946 -14.13 -25.48 14.59
N CYS A 947 -13.65 -26.63 15.06
CA CYS A 947 -12.70 -26.73 16.18
C CYS A 947 -11.37 -27.29 15.70
N THR A 948 -10.27 -26.81 16.28
CA THR A 948 -8.93 -27.36 16.11
C THR A 948 -8.45 -27.93 17.45
N GLU A 949 -7.94 -29.16 17.44
CA GLU A 949 -7.35 -29.80 18.61
C GLU A 949 -5.99 -29.20 18.96
N LEU A 950 -5.73 -29.03 20.26
CA LEU A 950 -4.45 -28.56 20.78
C LEU A 950 -3.67 -29.76 21.31
N ASP A 951 -2.89 -30.37 20.41
CA ASP A 951 -2.28 -31.68 20.66
C ASP A 951 -0.95 -31.58 21.42
N THR A 952 -0.74 -32.49 22.38
CA THR A 952 0.41 -32.44 23.30
C THR A 952 1.55 -33.33 22.81
N ALA A 953 2.45 -32.79 21.98
CA ALA A 953 3.69 -33.46 21.61
C ALA A 953 4.89 -32.47 21.52
N HIS A 954 5.91 -32.73 22.34
CA HIS A 954 7.22 -32.03 22.46
C HIS A 954 7.28 -30.83 23.43
N SER A 955 7.11 -31.11 24.73
CA SER A 955 7.68 -30.32 25.82
C SER A 955 8.04 -31.25 26.99
N GLU A 956 9.32 -31.32 27.35
CA GLU A 956 9.79 -31.92 28.60
C GLU A 956 10.23 -30.79 29.55
N THR A 957 9.52 -30.65 30.69
CA THR A 957 9.92 -29.90 31.92
C THR A 957 10.06 -28.37 31.78
N THR A 958 9.77 -27.49 32.75
CA THR A 958 9.11 -27.45 34.08
C THR A 958 8.89 -25.94 34.32
N THR A 959 7.76 -25.36 34.78
CA THR A 959 6.91 -25.66 35.95
C THR A 959 5.60 -24.86 35.86
N THR A 960 4.51 -25.39 36.43
CA THR A 960 3.32 -24.64 36.93
C THR A 960 2.62 -23.62 36.01
N ASP A 961 2.21 -24.05 34.83
CA ASP A 961 0.91 -23.67 34.26
C ASP A 961 0.36 -24.90 33.49
N PRO A 962 -0.91 -25.31 33.61
CA PRO A 962 -1.38 -26.54 32.98
C PRO A 962 -1.68 -26.26 31.51
N ASN A 963 -0.75 -26.63 30.62
CA ASN A 963 -0.97 -26.65 29.16
C ASN A 963 -2.36 -27.25 28.85
N PRO A 964 -3.32 -26.43 28.37
CA PRO A 964 -4.71 -26.85 28.31
C PRO A 964 -4.92 -27.81 27.13
N LYS A 965 -4.96 -29.11 27.43
CA LYS A 965 -5.57 -30.09 26.52
C LYS A 965 -7.00 -29.67 26.24
N GLY A 966 -7.33 -29.56 24.97
CA GLY A 966 -8.62 -29.05 24.55
C GLY A 966 -8.70 -28.71 23.08
N VAL A 967 -9.77 -28.02 22.72
CA VAL A 967 -10.02 -27.53 21.38
C VAL A 967 -10.31 -26.03 21.41
N LYS A 968 -9.91 -25.30 20.38
CA LYS A 968 -10.33 -23.90 20.17
C LYS A 968 -11.11 -23.76 18.87
N TRP A 969 -11.87 -22.67 18.73
CA TRP A 969 -12.49 -22.36 17.44
C TRP A 969 -11.43 -22.20 16.34
N ALA A 970 -11.78 -22.64 15.13
CA ALA A 970 -10.93 -22.64 13.95
C ALA A 970 -11.20 -21.47 12.99
N TRP A 971 -12.30 -20.72 13.20
CA TRP A 971 -12.61 -19.50 12.45
C TRP A 971 -11.74 -18.31 12.92
N ASP A 972 -11.73 -17.20 12.18
CA ASP A 972 -10.80 -16.09 12.41
C ASP A 972 -11.21 -15.22 13.61
N GLU A 973 -10.34 -15.11 14.63
CA GLU A 973 -10.55 -14.27 15.80
C GLU A 973 -10.99 -12.82 15.45
N LYS A 974 -10.56 -12.26 14.32
CA LYS A 974 -10.94 -10.91 13.83
C LYS A 974 -12.45 -10.74 13.63
N LEU A 975 -13.18 -11.79 13.30
CA LEU A 975 -14.64 -11.76 13.09
C LEU A 975 -15.43 -11.45 14.38
N ARG A 976 -14.78 -11.52 15.55
CA ARG A 976 -15.33 -11.03 16.82
C ARG A 976 -15.64 -9.54 16.80
N ASN A 977 -14.82 -8.74 16.13
CA ASN A 977 -15.03 -7.30 16.03
C ASN A 977 -15.93 -6.95 14.83
N ARG A 978 -17.24 -7.07 15.04
CA ARG A 978 -18.27 -6.83 14.02
C ARG A 978 -18.32 -5.38 13.48
N THR A 979 -17.65 -4.42 14.12
CA THR A 979 -17.65 -3.01 13.68
C THR A 979 -16.91 -2.76 12.35
N GLY A 980 -15.95 -3.62 11.99
CA GLY A 980 -15.25 -3.59 10.70
C GLY A 980 -16.03 -4.22 9.55
N ILE A 981 -16.97 -5.11 9.86
CA ILE A 981 -17.78 -5.88 8.90
C ILE A 981 -19.05 -5.13 8.49
N GLY A 982 -19.61 -4.34 9.42
CA GLY A 982 -20.88 -3.66 9.23
C GLY A 982 -20.90 -2.59 8.14
N PHE A 983 -22.12 -2.12 7.84
CA PHE A 983 -22.42 -1.10 6.82
C PHE A 983 -21.74 0.26 7.00
N SER A 984 -21.02 0.50 8.10
CA SER A 984 -20.23 1.71 8.34
C SER A 984 -19.27 2.04 7.19
N ARG A 985 -18.76 1.01 6.48
CA ARG A 985 -17.82 1.16 5.37
C ARG A 985 -18.43 1.05 3.96
N MET A 986 -19.75 0.87 3.85
CA MET A 986 -20.40 1.03 2.55
C MET A 986 -20.47 2.53 2.19
N PRO A 987 -20.37 2.91 0.90
CA PRO A 987 -20.55 4.29 0.49
C PRO A 987 -21.99 4.76 0.77
N PHE A 988 -22.92 3.81 0.84
CA PHE A 988 -24.37 3.97 0.98
C PHE A 988 -24.86 3.51 2.37
N GLY A 989 -25.87 4.20 2.91
CA GLY A 989 -26.44 3.99 4.25
C GLY A 989 -27.78 3.24 4.25
N ARG A 990 -28.53 3.35 5.37
CA ARG A 990 -29.83 2.68 5.55
C ARG A 990 -30.85 3.03 4.47
N GLY A 991 -31.01 4.32 4.15
CA GLY A 991 -31.96 4.78 3.14
C GLY A 991 -31.62 4.25 1.75
N ASP A 992 -30.35 4.30 1.38
CA ASP A 992 -29.87 3.81 0.08
C ASP A 992 -30.02 2.28 -0.05
N TYR A 993 -29.79 1.52 1.02
CA TYR A 993 -30.01 0.07 1.02
C TYR A 993 -31.51 -0.28 0.91
N LEU A 994 -32.40 0.48 1.57
CA LEU A 994 -33.84 0.35 1.39
C LEU A 994 -34.27 0.68 -0.05
N GLN A 995 -33.66 1.69 -0.67
CA GLN A 995 -33.87 2.02 -2.09
C GLN A 995 -33.34 0.92 -3.03
N LEU A 996 -32.22 0.27 -2.70
CA LEU A 996 -31.72 -0.87 -3.47
C LEU A 996 -32.71 -2.05 -3.40
N LEU A 997 -33.24 -2.35 -2.21
CA LEU A 997 -34.22 -3.42 -2.01
C LEU A 997 -35.51 -3.19 -2.82
N SER A 998 -35.97 -1.94 -2.96
CA SER A 998 -37.16 -1.61 -3.76
C SER A 998 -36.93 -1.55 -5.28
N GLN A 999 -35.67 -1.71 -5.73
CA GLN A 999 -35.29 -1.73 -7.15
C GLN A 999 -34.98 -3.15 -7.67
N LEU A 1000 -35.03 -4.17 -6.81
CA LEU A 1000 -34.81 -5.56 -7.18
C LEU A 1000 -35.99 -6.09 -8.04
N SER A 1001 -35.68 -6.57 -9.24
CA SER A 1001 -36.66 -6.93 -10.27
C SER A 1001 -37.02 -8.42 -10.37
N MET A 1002 -36.28 -9.29 -9.67
CA MET A 1002 -36.54 -10.73 -9.64
C MET A 1002 -37.60 -11.10 -8.59
N PRO A 1003 -38.28 -12.26 -8.71
CA PRO A 1003 -39.20 -12.75 -7.68
C PRO A 1003 -38.54 -12.85 -6.30
N MET A 1004 -39.05 -12.09 -5.34
CA MET A 1004 -38.54 -12.03 -3.96
C MET A 1004 -39.50 -12.71 -2.98
N THR A 1005 -38.94 -13.52 -2.08
CA THR A 1005 -39.64 -14.05 -0.91
C THR A 1005 -38.89 -13.67 0.36
N VAL A 1006 -39.59 -13.24 1.41
CA VAL A 1006 -38.98 -12.81 2.68
C VAL A 1006 -39.58 -13.63 3.82
N LEU A 1007 -38.72 -14.29 4.58
CA LEU A 1007 -39.10 -15.16 5.69
C LEU A 1007 -38.81 -14.51 7.05
N TYR A 1008 -39.80 -14.51 7.93
CA TYR A 1008 -39.71 -13.98 9.30
C TYR A 1008 -40.14 -15.02 10.34
N GLY A 1009 -39.47 -15.02 11.49
CA GLY A 1009 -39.84 -15.86 12.63
C GLY A 1009 -40.90 -15.21 13.51
N ASP A 1010 -41.98 -15.93 13.82
CA ASP A 1010 -43.06 -15.48 14.70
C ASP A 1010 -42.60 -15.10 16.12
N ARG A 1011 -41.47 -15.64 16.55
CA ARG A 1011 -40.81 -15.40 17.84
C ARG A 1011 -39.45 -14.68 17.67
N SER A 1012 -39.11 -14.21 16.48
CA SER A 1012 -37.89 -13.44 16.28
C SER A 1012 -38.02 -12.04 16.88
N THR A 1013 -37.03 -11.66 17.68
CA THR A 1013 -36.87 -10.31 18.23
C THR A 1013 -35.64 -9.60 17.67
N PHE A 1014 -35.04 -10.14 16.60
CA PHE A 1014 -33.78 -9.64 16.05
C PHE A 1014 -33.94 -8.29 15.34
N ASN A 1015 -35.02 -8.13 14.57
CA ASN A 1015 -35.40 -6.87 13.95
C ASN A 1015 -36.34 -6.10 14.87
N ARG A 1016 -36.14 -4.78 15.02
CA ARG A 1016 -37.06 -3.92 15.77
C ARG A 1016 -38.35 -3.70 14.96
N PRO A 1017 -39.48 -3.34 15.58
CA PRO A 1017 -40.72 -3.06 14.86
C PRO A 1017 -40.57 -2.02 13.74
N GLU A 1018 -39.73 -1.00 13.96
CA GLU A 1018 -39.36 0.01 12.97
C GLU A 1018 -38.46 -0.51 11.83
N ASP A 1019 -37.66 -1.55 12.08
CA ASP A 1019 -36.90 -2.24 11.02
C ASP A 1019 -37.82 -3.08 10.15
N LEU A 1020 -38.73 -3.83 10.77
CA LEU A 1020 -39.75 -4.62 10.06
C LEU A 1020 -40.68 -3.73 9.23
N ALA A 1021 -41.06 -2.55 9.74
CA ALA A 1021 -41.86 -1.58 9.01
C ALA A 1021 -41.12 -1.02 7.78
N ALA A 1022 -39.85 -0.63 7.93
CA ALA A 1022 -39.03 -0.14 6.81
C ALA A 1022 -38.75 -1.24 5.76
N GLN A 1023 -38.50 -2.48 6.19
CA GLN A 1023 -38.40 -3.63 5.29
C GLN A 1023 -39.72 -3.89 4.54
N ALA A 1024 -40.86 -3.81 5.23
CA ALA A 1024 -42.18 -3.99 4.64
C ALA A 1024 -42.54 -2.92 3.59
N GLU A 1025 -42.02 -1.70 3.73
CA GLU A 1025 -42.16 -0.62 2.76
C GLU A 1025 -41.25 -0.81 1.55
N ALA A 1026 -39.95 -1.10 1.78
CA ALA A 1026 -38.98 -1.31 0.70
C ALA A 1026 -39.22 -2.59 -0.12
N LEU A 1027 -39.75 -3.64 0.51
CA LEU A 1027 -40.01 -4.94 -0.10
C LEU A 1027 -41.53 -5.14 -0.32
N SER A 1028 -42.24 -4.08 -0.74
CA SER A 1028 -43.69 -4.08 -0.97
C SER A 1028 -44.16 -5.21 -1.87
N ASP A 1029 -43.38 -5.47 -2.92
CA ASP A 1029 -43.70 -6.39 -4.02
C ASP A 1029 -43.19 -7.82 -3.76
N SER A 1030 -42.64 -8.07 -2.56
CA SER A 1030 -42.16 -9.38 -2.14
C SER A 1030 -43.24 -10.24 -1.49
N ASN A 1031 -43.13 -11.56 -1.67
CA ASN A 1031 -43.94 -12.54 -0.94
C ASN A 1031 -43.43 -12.67 0.50
N ARG A 1032 -44.15 -12.11 1.47
CA ARG A 1032 -43.76 -12.11 2.89
C ARG A 1032 -44.47 -13.23 3.65
N ILE A 1033 -43.70 -14.12 4.25
CA ILE A 1033 -44.20 -15.30 4.98
C ILE A 1033 -43.60 -15.32 6.39
N THR A 1034 -44.46 -15.43 7.40
CA THR A 1034 -44.05 -15.68 8.79
C THR A 1034 -44.14 -17.17 9.09
N LEU A 1035 -43.08 -17.75 9.67
CA LEU A 1035 -43.00 -19.16 10.07
C LEU A 1035 -42.84 -19.30 11.60
N PRO A 1036 -43.28 -20.43 12.20
CA PRO A 1036 -43.04 -20.70 13.63
C PRO A 1036 -41.54 -20.86 13.93
N GLY A 1037 -40.93 -19.89 14.61
CA GLY A 1037 -39.47 -19.86 14.81
C GLY A 1037 -38.93 -18.52 15.32
N GLY A 1038 -37.69 -18.54 15.81
CA GLY A 1038 -36.91 -17.34 16.11
C GLY A 1038 -36.05 -16.91 14.92
N HIS A 1039 -34.91 -16.29 15.20
CA HIS A 1039 -34.00 -15.76 14.18
C HIS A 1039 -33.36 -16.85 13.28
N ASN A 1040 -33.23 -18.08 13.76
CA ASN A 1040 -32.55 -19.16 13.05
C ASN A 1040 -33.55 -20.10 12.37
N LEU A 1041 -34.46 -19.54 11.55
CA LEU A 1041 -35.52 -20.27 10.84
C LEU A 1041 -35.04 -21.49 10.05
N HIS A 1042 -33.82 -21.43 9.49
CA HIS A 1042 -33.21 -22.54 8.75
C HIS A 1042 -32.90 -23.77 9.64
N LEU A 1043 -33.01 -23.63 10.97
CA LEU A 1043 -32.98 -24.71 11.94
C LEU A 1043 -34.37 -24.93 12.56
N ASP A 1044 -35.02 -23.85 13.02
CA ASP A 1044 -36.28 -23.89 13.77
C ASP A 1044 -37.45 -24.44 12.94
N ALA A 1045 -37.46 -24.20 11.63
CA ALA A 1045 -38.53 -24.52 10.69
C ALA A 1045 -37.95 -25.00 9.34
N ALA A 1046 -36.90 -25.81 9.38
CA ALA A 1046 -36.09 -26.16 8.21
C ALA A 1046 -36.89 -26.78 7.04
N THR A 1047 -37.91 -27.59 7.34
CA THR A 1047 -38.75 -28.24 6.32
C THR A 1047 -39.68 -27.22 5.66
N GLU A 1048 -40.26 -26.32 6.44
CA GLU A 1048 -41.13 -25.24 5.98
C GLU A 1048 -40.33 -24.21 5.16
N VAL A 1049 -39.12 -23.87 5.58
CA VAL A 1049 -38.18 -23.01 4.83
C VAL A 1049 -37.85 -23.65 3.48
N ALA A 1050 -37.47 -24.94 3.46
CA ALA A 1050 -37.20 -25.65 2.21
C ALA A 1050 -38.43 -25.67 1.29
N ARG A 1051 -39.63 -25.92 1.84
CA ARG A 1051 -40.90 -25.91 1.08
C ARG A 1051 -41.18 -24.54 0.46
N VAL A 1052 -40.98 -23.44 1.22
CA VAL A 1052 -41.15 -22.07 0.69
C VAL A 1052 -40.12 -21.75 -0.39
N ILE A 1053 -38.88 -22.21 -0.26
CA ILE A 1053 -37.86 -22.04 -1.31
C ILE A 1053 -38.30 -22.75 -2.60
N VAL A 1054 -38.82 -23.98 -2.51
CA VAL A 1054 -39.35 -24.69 -3.69
C VAL A 1054 -40.56 -23.96 -4.30
N ASP A 1055 -41.51 -23.49 -3.48
CA ASP A 1055 -42.65 -22.69 -3.96
C ASP A 1055 -42.18 -21.40 -4.66
N ALA A 1056 -41.20 -20.69 -4.11
CA ALA A 1056 -40.64 -19.47 -4.70
C ALA A 1056 -39.93 -19.73 -6.04
N ILE A 1057 -39.19 -20.84 -6.14
CA ILE A 1057 -38.51 -21.27 -7.37
C ILE A 1057 -39.52 -21.69 -8.45
N ALA A 1058 -40.64 -22.30 -8.07
CA ALA A 1058 -41.71 -22.70 -8.97
C ALA A 1058 -42.53 -21.49 -9.47
N ASN A 1059 -42.85 -20.53 -8.59
CA ASN A 1059 -43.55 -19.29 -8.94
C ASN A 1059 -42.69 -18.31 -9.77
N ALA A 1060 -41.39 -18.59 -9.92
CA ALA A 1060 -40.46 -17.87 -10.78
C ALA A 1060 -40.27 -18.53 -12.17
N GLN A 1061 -41.10 -19.52 -12.53
CA GLN A 1061 -41.20 -20.11 -13.88
C GLN A 1061 -42.39 -19.54 -14.64
#